data_AF-A0A2S8HZJ4-F1
#
_entry.id   AF-A0A2S8HZJ4-F1
#
_cell.length_a   1.000
_cell.length_b   1.000
_cell.length_c   1.000
_cell.angle_alpha   90.00
_cell.angle_beta   90.00
_cell.angle_gamma   90.00
#
_symmetry.space_group_name_H-M   'P 1'
#
loop_
_entity.id
_entity.type
_entity.pdbx_description
1 polymer ?
#
loop_
_entity_poly.entity_id
_entity_poly.type
_entity_poly.pdbx_seq_one_letter_code
_entity_poly.pdbx_strand_id
1 'polypeptide(L)'
;MGELKKLNLAAIDWPNVFPHYIDSRFLNGKGRWWTCPLCDGEETFRLYPAEKDPRGGWHCARCLKGGTGVQLIHEVTGKPYREIYYELGTGSYNGGIPVAVVRKAKPVPVRTEKSDEQKCREMQAAWDGAAPVTVDSPVWTYLSTRIPGLRLEWIGRDVRCHPGLEYVDAFGKKQGKFPVMLQRARSQTGKPRRVHRTYLTADGQKVPFLTKNGKPRAKLEMSAPAGSFGSSVRLNTTRSRTLALVEGNELRTSLDVLERDGQAEQQRLLQRATAIRNTIASHASVVGQRESILGAAADRDGAQLRLGKAEALIEPLQRAIDELDAKRLRAATVGSTLSSLQSEGTTKADLIKTLTEQSAVIGSVPCAGMDIHVTCPLLAQARSAAQQVDVQTISLNDLRTRYRGHKAELEQLAPAVEALSAKRAELQRVNAEITAARQALQRATELAARKPLLDAAETGMQQGQAELASLDVERGEASKRREIETARLTGLLREVEAEVSRLASVDVAQAIADVDLQLAARRETCTGLDARIEALIRSQATGEMTLVTLERELEGFSATQALAERISDEIAKWKLLGKGLGNDGVIALTIDDAGPALTQTVNDLLLACYGTRFTVEIQTQRTLANGDTREGFEILVHDAESDSSKAVGVMSGGQKVWINECLTRGVALYIAGNAGQPYETLFSDESDGPLDPDRKVQFMRMKREVLRQGGYAREFFISQTPDLIAEADAVIDVAALAR
;
A
#
# COMPACT_ATOMS: atom_id res chain seq x y z
N MET A 1 -6.74 24.20 -35.17
CA MET A 1 -7.13 23.35 -34.02
C MET A 1 -6.09 23.54 -32.94
N GLY A 2 -6.38 24.37 -31.94
CA GLY A 2 -5.41 24.71 -30.89
C GLY A 2 -5.09 23.52 -30.00
N GLU A 3 -3.83 23.40 -29.61
CA GLU A 3 -3.37 22.45 -28.59
C GLU A 3 -4.20 22.62 -27.31
N LEU A 4 -4.98 21.59 -26.95
CA LEU A 4 -5.52 21.47 -25.60
C LEU A 4 -4.32 21.35 -24.65
N LYS A 5 -3.95 22.46 -23.99
CA LYS A 5 -3.01 22.45 -22.86
C LYS A 5 -3.39 21.29 -21.94
N LYS A 6 -2.41 20.44 -21.57
CA LYS A 6 -2.61 19.33 -20.63
C LYS A 6 -3.36 19.83 -19.39
N LEU A 7 -4.61 19.43 -19.22
CA LEU A 7 -5.44 19.80 -18.08
C LEU A 7 -4.79 19.25 -16.80
N ASN A 8 -4.48 20.13 -15.85
CA ASN A 8 -3.93 19.71 -14.56
C ASN A 8 -5.06 19.24 -13.63
N LEU A 9 -5.27 17.93 -13.55
CA LEU A 9 -6.28 17.31 -12.70
C LEU A 9 -6.12 17.62 -11.21
N ALA A 10 -4.92 17.99 -10.76
CA ALA A 10 -4.66 18.36 -9.37
C ALA A 10 -5.16 19.77 -9.01
N ALA A 11 -5.47 20.61 -10.00
CA ALA A 11 -5.98 21.97 -9.80
C ALA A 11 -7.51 22.06 -9.88
N ILE A 12 -8.19 20.93 -10.06
CA ILE A 12 -9.66 20.86 -10.20
C ILE A 12 -10.30 20.74 -8.82
N ASP A 13 -11.34 21.55 -8.57
CA ASP A 13 -12.16 21.47 -7.37
C ASP A 13 -13.20 20.34 -7.46
N TRP A 14 -12.72 19.12 -7.23
CA TRP A 14 -13.53 17.89 -7.34
C TRP A 14 -14.82 17.89 -6.50
N PRO A 15 -14.85 18.39 -5.25
CA PRO A 15 -16.09 18.56 -4.49
C PRO A 15 -17.17 19.36 -5.21
N ASN A 16 -16.79 20.42 -5.93
CA ASN A 16 -17.74 21.24 -6.70
C ASN A 16 -18.04 20.66 -8.08
N VAL A 17 -17.14 19.87 -8.66
CA VAL A 17 -17.30 19.25 -9.98
C VAL A 17 -18.18 17.99 -9.93
N PHE A 18 -18.01 17.10 -8.96
CA PHE A 18 -18.75 15.83 -8.90
C PHE A 18 -20.28 15.96 -8.93
N PRO A 19 -20.92 16.94 -8.26
CA PRO A 19 -22.37 17.13 -8.31
C PRO A 19 -22.94 17.38 -9.71
N HIS A 20 -22.12 17.82 -10.68
CA HIS A 20 -22.56 17.99 -12.07
C HIS A 20 -22.67 16.67 -12.84
N TYR A 21 -22.00 15.60 -12.37
CA TYR A 21 -21.88 14.32 -13.07
C TYR A 21 -22.44 13.13 -12.28
N ILE A 22 -22.61 13.27 -10.97
CA ILE A 22 -22.99 12.21 -10.06
C ILE A 22 -24.16 12.71 -9.22
N ASP A 23 -25.21 11.89 -9.14
CA ASP A 23 -26.39 12.17 -8.33
C ASP A 23 -26.00 12.42 -6.85
N SER A 24 -26.55 13.48 -6.27
CA SER A 24 -26.25 13.91 -4.90
C SER A 24 -26.54 12.83 -3.85
N ARG A 25 -27.42 11.86 -4.15
CA ARG A 25 -27.68 10.69 -3.29
C ARG A 25 -26.46 9.79 -3.07
N PHE A 26 -25.46 9.85 -3.95
CA PHE A 26 -24.19 9.12 -3.82
C PHE A 26 -23.06 9.99 -3.23
N LEU A 27 -23.33 11.28 -3.02
CA LEU A 27 -22.39 12.27 -2.49
C LEU A 27 -22.78 12.73 -1.07
N ASN A 28 -23.67 12.01 -0.38
CA ASN A 28 -24.28 12.42 0.90
C ASN A 28 -23.83 11.60 2.13
N GLY A 29 -22.73 10.85 2.04
CA GLY A 29 -22.31 9.94 3.10
C GLY A 29 -21.81 10.64 4.37
N LYS A 30 -22.34 10.24 5.54
CA LYS A 30 -21.79 10.63 6.85
C LYS A 30 -20.52 9.81 7.13
N GLY A 31 -19.34 10.35 6.81
CA GLY A 31 -18.04 9.74 7.14
C GLY A 31 -17.17 9.39 5.93
N ARG A 32 -16.27 8.40 6.09
CA ARG A 32 -15.26 8.03 5.07
C ARG A 32 -15.77 7.08 3.97
N TRP A 33 -17.00 6.56 4.09
CA TRP A 33 -17.57 5.53 3.22
C TRP A 33 -19.00 5.90 2.81
N TRP A 34 -19.29 5.78 1.51
CA TRP A 34 -20.47 6.27 0.82
C TRP A 34 -21.11 5.14 0.00
N THR A 35 -22.33 5.37 -0.50
CA THR A 35 -22.99 4.48 -1.45
C THR A 35 -22.32 4.57 -2.82
N CYS A 36 -21.97 3.43 -3.41
CA CYS A 36 -21.30 3.41 -4.71
C CYS A 36 -22.25 3.74 -5.86
N PRO A 37 -21.96 4.75 -6.71
CA PRO A 37 -22.80 5.08 -7.88
C PRO A 37 -22.75 4.04 -9.00
N LEU A 38 -21.86 3.03 -8.91
CA LEU A 38 -21.67 1.99 -9.93
C LEU A 38 -22.29 0.64 -9.55
N CYS A 39 -22.37 0.32 -8.25
CA CYS A 39 -22.81 -0.99 -7.78
C CYS A 39 -23.79 -0.93 -6.59
N ASP A 40 -24.31 0.26 -6.28
CA ASP A 40 -25.26 0.52 -5.19
C ASP A 40 -24.85 -0.08 -3.84
N GLY A 41 -23.54 -0.25 -3.60
CA GLY A 41 -23.02 -0.79 -2.35
C GLY A 41 -23.00 0.28 -1.28
N GLU A 42 -23.81 0.14 -0.24
CA GLU A 42 -23.79 0.99 0.94
C GLU A 42 -22.46 0.87 1.69
N GLU A 43 -21.90 2.00 2.13
CA GLU A 43 -20.62 2.08 2.86
C GLU A 43 -19.41 1.39 2.16
N THR A 44 -19.44 1.22 0.85
CA THR A 44 -18.37 0.51 0.11
C THR A 44 -17.54 1.42 -0.79
N PHE A 45 -18.03 2.62 -1.08
CA PHE A 45 -17.39 3.60 -1.96
C PHE A 45 -16.71 4.70 -1.15
N ARG A 46 -15.57 5.19 -1.62
CA ARG A 46 -14.82 6.24 -0.95
C ARG A 46 -14.22 7.18 -1.98
N LEU A 47 -14.48 8.47 -1.79
CA LEU A 47 -13.67 9.54 -2.38
C LEU A 47 -12.47 9.82 -1.47
N TYR A 48 -11.31 10.01 -2.07
CA TYR A 48 -10.12 10.45 -1.36
C TYR A 48 -10.14 11.97 -1.24
N PRO A 49 -9.78 12.50 -0.06
CA PRO A 49 -9.66 13.94 0.10
C PRO A 49 -8.41 14.44 -0.66
N ALA A 50 -8.38 15.74 -0.98
CA ALA A 50 -7.38 16.31 -1.87
C ALA A 50 -5.94 16.13 -1.37
N GLU A 51 -5.73 16.05 -0.05
CA GLU A 51 -4.40 15.82 0.54
C GLU A 51 -3.87 14.41 0.25
N LYS A 52 -4.77 13.45 -0.02
CA LYS A 52 -4.41 12.06 -0.31
C LYS A 52 -4.31 11.79 -1.80
N ASP A 53 -5.22 12.35 -2.60
CA ASP A 53 -5.15 12.27 -4.06
C ASP A 53 -5.79 13.53 -4.68
N PRO A 54 -4.98 14.51 -5.11
CA PRO A 54 -5.50 15.78 -5.62
C PRO A 54 -6.21 15.63 -6.97
N ARG A 55 -6.13 14.45 -7.62
CA ARG A 55 -6.76 14.17 -8.93
C ARG A 55 -8.19 13.63 -8.79
N GLY A 56 -8.81 13.76 -7.62
CA GLY A 56 -10.16 13.28 -7.34
C GLY A 56 -10.23 11.76 -7.19
N GLY A 57 -9.23 11.17 -6.53
CA GLY A 57 -9.09 9.72 -6.42
C GLY A 57 -10.29 9.06 -5.74
N TRP A 58 -10.67 7.86 -6.20
CA TRP A 58 -11.79 7.11 -5.63
C TRP A 58 -11.53 5.61 -5.63
N HIS A 59 -12.27 4.89 -4.78
CA HIS A 59 -12.24 3.44 -4.71
C HIS A 59 -13.54 2.86 -4.16
N CYS A 60 -14.00 1.75 -4.74
CA CYS A 60 -15.07 0.93 -4.19
C CYS A 60 -14.56 -0.45 -3.76
N ALA A 61 -14.80 -0.81 -2.50
CA ALA A 61 -14.43 -2.10 -1.93
C ALA A 61 -15.30 -3.27 -2.42
N ARG A 62 -16.50 -2.98 -2.94
CA ARG A 62 -17.46 -3.98 -3.43
C ARG A 62 -17.23 -4.38 -4.88
N CYS A 63 -17.06 -3.40 -5.77
CA CYS A 63 -16.80 -3.64 -7.19
C CYS A 63 -15.30 -3.59 -7.57
N LEU A 64 -14.41 -3.33 -6.60
CA LEU A 64 -12.95 -3.29 -6.73
C LEU A 64 -12.42 -2.28 -7.77
N LYS A 65 -13.27 -1.41 -8.29
CA LYS A 65 -12.88 -0.31 -9.17
C LYS A 65 -12.35 0.88 -8.36
N GLY A 66 -11.45 1.62 -8.98
CA GLY A 66 -10.91 2.87 -8.45
C GLY A 66 -10.09 3.58 -9.53
N GLY A 67 -9.88 4.88 -9.34
CA GLY A 67 -9.27 5.71 -10.38
C GLY A 67 -9.27 7.18 -10.02
N THR A 68 -9.03 8.04 -11.01
CA THR A 68 -9.13 9.51 -10.90
C THR A 68 -10.57 9.99 -11.03
N GLY A 69 -10.82 11.27 -10.74
CA GLY A 69 -12.15 11.88 -10.86
C GLY A 69 -12.71 11.80 -12.28
N VAL A 70 -11.84 11.97 -13.30
CA VAL A 70 -12.22 11.79 -14.72
C VAL A 70 -12.70 10.36 -14.99
N GLN A 71 -12.00 9.35 -14.44
CA GLN A 71 -12.38 7.95 -14.60
C GLN A 71 -13.70 7.64 -13.89
N LEU A 72 -13.98 8.28 -12.75
CA LEU A 72 -15.28 8.15 -12.08
C LEU A 72 -16.41 8.71 -12.96
N ILE A 73 -16.22 9.92 -13.52
CA ILE A 73 -17.21 10.56 -14.39
C ILE A 73 -17.47 9.67 -15.61
N HIS A 74 -16.42 9.13 -16.24
CA HIS A 74 -16.55 8.21 -17.36
C HIS A 74 -17.34 6.95 -16.98
N GLU A 75 -17.05 6.34 -15.83
CA GLU A 75 -17.72 5.12 -15.37
C GLU A 75 -19.19 5.35 -14.99
N VAL A 76 -19.52 6.51 -14.44
CA VAL A 76 -20.90 6.86 -14.02
C VAL A 76 -21.75 7.32 -15.21
N THR A 77 -21.19 8.15 -16.10
CA THR A 77 -21.95 8.81 -17.18
C THR A 77 -21.83 8.13 -18.53
N GLY A 78 -20.79 7.31 -18.74
CA GLY A 78 -20.44 6.73 -20.04
C GLY A 78 -19.82 7.73 -21.04
N LYS A 79 -19.65 9.01 -20.67
CA LYS A 79 -19.12 10.05 -21.55
C LYS A 79 -17.69 9.72 -22.01
N PRO A 80 -17.31 9.95 -23.28
CA PRO A 80 -15.95 9.72 -23.74
C PRO A 80 -14.97 10.67 -23.03
N TYR A 81 -13.76 10.19 -22.72
CA TYR A 81 -12.74 10.98 -22.00
C TYR A 81 -12.49 12.36 -22.62
N ARG A 82 -12.48 12.46 -23.96
CA ARG A 82 -12.26 13.72 -24.68
C ARG A 82 -13.30 14.80 -24.31
N GLU A 83 -14.56 14.41 -24.17
CA GLU A 83 -15.65 15.31 -23.80
C GLU A 83 -15.49 15.75 -22.34
N ILE A 84 -15.18 14.81 -21.44
CA ILE A 84 -14.94 15.12 -20.02
C ILE A 84 -13.76 16.10 -19.87
N TYR A 85 -12.63 15.87 -20.56
CA TYR A 85 -11.49 16.78 -20.53
C TYR A 85 -11.81 18.16 -21.10
N TYR A 86 -12.66 18.24 -22.13
CA TYR A 86 -13.12 19.50 -22.70
C TYR A 86 -14.02 20.28 -21.74
N GLU A 87 -15.00 19.63 -21.12
CA GLU A 87 -15.91 20.25 -20.14
C GLU A 87 -15.15 20.75 -18.90
N LEU A 88 -14.24 19.93 -18.36
CA LEU A 88 -13.39 20.32 -17.23
C LEU A 88 -12.42 21.47 -17.58
N GLY A 89 -11.92 21.52 -18.82
CA GLY A 89 -11.01 22.57 -19.27
C GLY A 89 -11.69 23.90 -19.63
N THR A 90 -12.98 23.87 -19.96
CA THR A 90 -13.77 25.04 -20.34
C THR A 90 -14.69 25.55 -19.23
N GLY A 91 -14.85 24.79 -18.14
CA GLY A 91 -15.80 25.08 -17.07
C GLY A 91 -17.27 24.95 -17.52
N SER A 92 -17.50 24.39 -18.69
CA SER A 92 -18.81 24.25 -19.31
C SER A 92 -19.35 22.84 -19.04
N TYR A 93 -19.97 22.66 -17.88
CA TYR A 93 -20.58 21.39 -17.46
C TYR A 93 -21.94 21.18 -18.15
N ASN A 94 -21.97 21.22 -19.49
CA ASN A 94 -23.16 21.27 -20.35
C ASN A 94 -23.94 19.94 -20.48
N GLY A 95 -23.83 19.03 -19.52
CA GLY A 95 -24.59 17.79 -19.53
C GLY A 95 -24.97 17.41 -18.12
N GLY A 96 -26.10 17.93 -17.64
CA GLY A 96 -26.78 17.32 -16.51
C GLY A 96 -27.07 15.85 -16.79
N ILE A 97 -27.26 15.07 -15.72
CA ILE A 97 -27.52 13.62 -15.76
C ILE A 97 -28.62 13.36 -16.80
N PRO A 98 -28.35 12.67 -17.93
CA PRO A 98 -29.40 12.36 -18.89
C PRO A 98 -30.45 11.50 -18.19
N VAL A 99 -31.73 11.83 -18.32
CA VAL A 99 -32.85 11.18 -17.60
C VAL A 99 -32.87 9.64 -17.82
N ALA A 100 -32.26 9.15 -18.90
CA ALA A 100 -32.12 7.72 -19.22
C ALA A 100 -30.96 6.99 -18.49
N VAL A 101 -30.03 7.69 -17.83
CA VAL A 101 -28.81 7.10 -17.22
C VAL A 101 -29.04 6.59 -15.79
N VAL A 102 -30.24 6.79 -15.21
CA VAL A 102 -30.61 6.26 -13.88
C VAL A 102 -30.53 4.72 -13.82
N ARG A 103 -30.54 4.02 -14.96
CA ARG A 103 -30.32 2.57 -15.01
C ARG A 103 -29.64 2.16 -16.31
N LYS A 104 -28.31 2.00 -16.29
CA LYS A 104 -27.51 1.00 -17.04
C LYS A 104 -26.02 1.38 -17.07
N ALA A 105 -25.35 1.37 -15.92
CA ALA A 105 -23.96 0.91 -15.94
C ALA A 105 -24.02 -0.59 -16.19
N LYS A 106 -23.23 -1.12 -17.15
CA LYS A 106 -23.09 -2.58 -17.36
C LYS A 106 -22.96 -3.28 -16.01
N PRO A 107 -23.57 -4.44 -15.76
CA PRO A 107 -23.46 -5.13 -14.48
C PRO A 107 -21.97 -5.31 -14.15
N VAL A 108 -21.48 -4.51 -13.21
CA VAL A 108 -20.10 -4.62 -12.76
C VAL A 108 -20.04 -5.91 -11.95
N PRO A 109 -19.11 -6.83 -12.22
CA PRO A 109 -18.98 -8.05 -11.43
C PRO A 109 -18.79 -7.67 -9.95
N VAL A 110 -19.80 -7.97 -9.13
CA VAL A 110 -19.81 -7.71 -7.70
C VAL A 110 -19.22 -8.91 -7.00
N ARG A 111 -18.29 -8.68 -6.05
CA ARG A 111 -17.80 -9.76 -5.19
C ARG A 111 -18.95 -10.25 -4.30
N THR A 112 -19.32 -11.51 -4.42
CA THR A 112 -20.28 -12.16 -3.53
C THR A 112 -19.78 -12.08 -2.08
N GLU A 113 -20.58 -11.52 -1.18
CA GLU A 113 -20.26 -11.52 0.24
C GLU A 113 -20.27 -12.95 0.77
N LYS A 114 -19.21 -13.33 1.48
CA LYS A 114 -19.11 -14.66 2.10
C LYS A 114 -20.08 -14.72 3.26
N SER A 115 -20.88 -15.78 3.33
CA SER A 115 -21.70 -16.06 4.51
C SER A 115 -20.83 -16.29 5.75
N ASP A 116 -21.39 -16.08 6.94
CA ASP A 116 -20.66 -16.32 8.18
C ASP A 116 -20.21 -17.78 8.35
N GLU A 117 -21.01 -18.71 7.84
CA GLU A 117 -20.64 -20.12 7.74
C GLU A 117 -19.41 -20.34 6.85
N GLN A 118 -19.33 -19.63 5.73
CA GLN A 118 -18.18 -19.72 4.82
C GLN A 118 -16.93 -19.12 5.47
N LYS A 119 -17.04 -18.00 6.18
CA LYS A 119 -15.93 -17.40 6.95
C LYS A 119 -15.41 -18.37 8.02
N CYS A 120 -16.31 -19.02 8.77
CA CYS A 120 -15.95 -20.03 9.76
C CYS A 120 -15.25 -21.24 9.13
N ARG A 121 -15.79 -21.77 8.03
CA ARG A 121 -15.20 -22.89 7.30
C ARG A 121 -13.80 -22.59 6.81
N GLU A 122 -13.55 -21.42 6.24
CA GLU A 122 -12.22 -21.04 5.75
C GLU A 122 -11.19 -20.88 6.88
N MET A 123 -11.58 -20.25 7.99
CA MET A 123 -10.70 -20.14 9.17
C MET A 123 -10.37 -21.50 9.75
N GLN A 124 -11.36 -22.39 9.84
CA GLN A 124 -11.19 -23.75 10.33
C GLN A 124 -10.28 -24.56 9.41
N ALA A 125 -10.50 -24.51 8.09
CA ALA A 125 -9.66 -25.18 7.11
C ALA A 125 -8.20 -24.71 7.15
N ALA A 126 -7.96 -23.40 7.27
CA ALA A 126 -6.60 -22.87 7.43
C ALA A 126 -5.98 -23.33 8.76
N TRP A 127 -6.76 -23.43 9.84
CA TRP A 127 -6.26 -23.86 11.13
C TRP A 127 -5.91 -25.35 11.18
N ASP A 128 -6.73 -26.18 10.53
CA ASP A 128 -6.57 -27.64 10.47
C ASP A 128 -5.43 -28.04 9.54
N GLY A 129 -5.16 -27.24 8.49
CA GLY A 129 -3.98 -27.40 7.63
C GLY A 129 -2.65 -26.98 8.29
N ALA A 130 -2.67 -26.50 9.53
CA ALA A 130 -1.48 -26.03 10.23
C ALA A 130 -1.04 -26.97 11.36
N ALA A 131 0.28 -27.10 11.52
CA ALA A 131 0.93 -27.93 12.52
C ALA A 131 1.45 -27.09 13.71
N PRO A 132 1.74 -27.72 14.86
CA PRO A 132 2.53 -27.08 15.93
C PRO A 132 3.85 -26.53 15.40
N VAL A 133 4.35 -25.47 16.03
CA VAL A 133 5.65 -24.88 15.68
C VAL A 133 6.76 -25.84 16.09
N THR A 134 7.67 -26.14 15.17
CA THR A 134 8.88 -26.95 15.40
C THR A 134 10.13 -26.10 15.20
N VAL A 135 11.28 -26.55 15.70
CA VAL A 135 12.56 -25.83 15.62
C VAL A 135 12.97 -25.54 14.16
N ASP A 136 12.61 -26.42 13.24
CA ASP A 136 12.93 -26.27 11.81
C ASP A 136 11.88 -25.45 11.03
N SER A 137 10.82 -25.00 11.71
CA SER A 137 9.74 -24.26 11.03
C SER A 137 10.12 -22.80 10.78
N PRO A 138 9.72 -22.20 9.64
CA PRO A 138 9.96 -20.77 9.38
C PRO A 138 9.37 -19.86 10.47
N VAL A 139 8.31 -20.31 11.14
CA VAL A 139 7.69 -19.60 12.28
C VAL A 139 8.61 -19.59 13.50
N TRP A 140 9.31 -20.69 13.79
CA TRP A 140 10.31 -20.71 14.87
C TRP A 140 11.46 -19.78 14.56
N THR A 141 12.03 -19.83 13.36
CA THR A 141 13.09 -18.91 12.92
C THR A 141 12.65 -17.44 13.07
N TYR A 142 11.41 -17.13 12.66
CA TYR A 142 10.84 -15.79 12.83
C TYR A 142 10.71 -15.35 14.29
N LEU A 143 10.22 -16.23 15.18
CA LEU A 143 9.96 -15.90 16.58
C LEU A 143 11.23 -15.87 17.43
N SER A 144 12.11 -16.86 17.27
CA SER A 144 13.36 -16.97 18.03
C SER A 144 14.34 -15.83 17.72
N THR A 145 14.36 -15.34 16.47
CA THR A 145 15.13 -14.15 16.09
C THR A 145 14.63 -12.88 16.79
N ARG A 146 13.32 -12.80 17.10
CA ARG A 146 12.69 -11.60 17.67
C ARG A 146 12.54 -11.63 19.18
N ILE A 147 12.57 -12.81 19.79
CA ILE A 147 12.36 -13.00 21.22
C ILE A 147 13.58 -13.72 21.77
N PRO A 148 14.59 -12.97 22.26
CA PRO A 148 15.79 -13.55 22.87
C PRO A 148 15.42 -14.50 24.02
N GLY A 149 16.01 -15.69 24.03
CA GLY A 149 15.75 -16.70 25.06
C GLY A 149 14.37 -17.39 24.96
N LEU A 150 13.64 -17.21 23.84
CA LEU A 150 12.42 -17.96 23.57
C LEU A 150 12.71 -19.46 23.58
N ARG A 151 11.90 -20.21 24.33
CA ARG A 151 11.95 -21.67 24.36
C ARG A 151 10.76 -22.26 23.61
N LEU A 152 10.96 -23.39 22.94
CA LEU A 152 9.92 -24.01 22.10
C LEU A 152 8.70 -24.40 22.94
N GLU A 153 8.91 -24.89 24.16
CA GLU A 153 7.85 -25.26 25.11
C GLU A 153 7.03 -24.06 25.62
N TRP A 154 7.44 -22.83 25.30
CA TRP A 154 6.62 -21.65 25.55
C TRP A 154 5.62 -21.40 24.44
N ILE A 155 5.77 -21.98 23.25
CA ILE A 155 4.83 -21.73 22.15
C ILE A 155 3.54 -22.50 22.39
N GLY A 156 2.48 -21.75 22.67
CA GLY A 156 1.16 -22.28 22.96
C GLY A 156 0.39 -22.75 21.73
N ARG A 157 -0.63 -23.56 21.99
CA ARG A 157 -1.55 -24.12 20.97
C ARG A 157 -2.26 -23.11 20.07
N ASP A 158 -2.23 -21.83 20.40
CA ASP A 158 -2.85 -20.76 19.63
C ASP A 158 -1.88 -20.11 18.64
N VAL A 159 -0.66 -20.63 18.53
CA VAL A 159 0.30 -20.31 17.47
C VAL A 159 0.64 -21.59 16.72
N ARG A 160 0.49 -21.56 15.39
CA ARG A 160 0.76 -22.71 14.50
C ARG A 160 1.52 -22.29 13.25
N CYS A 161 2.21 -23.24 12.65
CA CYS A 161 2.87 -23.09 11.37
C CYS A 161 2.05 -23.79 10.27
N HIS A 162 1.54 -23.01 9.32
CA HIS A 162 0.92 -23.55 8.10
C HIS A 162 1.98 -23.67 7.00
N PRO A 163 2.11 -24.82 6.31
CA PRO A 163 3.18 -25.06 5.34
C PRO A 163 3.10 -24.17 4.10
N GLY A 164 1.88 -23.80 3.66
CA GLY A 164 1.72 -22.90 2.51
C GLY A 164 0.29 -22.41 2.28
N LEU A 165 0.01 -21.12 2.55
CA LEU A 165 -1.25 -20.49 2.12
C LEU A 165 -1.02 -19.60 0.90
N GLU A 166 -2.00 -19.54 0.01
CA GLU A 166 -1.98 -18.63 -1.14
C GLU A 166 -1.94 -17.17 -0.65
N TYR A 167 -1.01 -16.39 -1.18
CA TYR A 167 -0.92 -14.94 -0.97
C TYR A 167 -1.42 -14.21 -2.21
N VAL A 168 -2.39 -13.32 -2.00
CA VAL A 168 -2.89 -12.39 -3.01
C VAL A 168 -2.46 -10.99 -2.61
N ASP A 169 -1.73 -10.30 -3.47
CA ASP A 169 -1.17 -8.99 -3.19
C ASP A 169 -2.22 -7.87 -3.16
N ALA A 170 -1.77 -6.63 -2.97
CA ALA A 170 -2.64 -5.47 -2.93
C ALA A 170 -3.26 -5.10 -4.30
N PHE A 171 -2.78 -5.70 -5.39
CA PHE A 171 -3.25 -5.51 -6.76
C PHE A 171 -4.19 -6.64 -7.21
N GLY A 172 -4.46 -7.62 -6.34
CA GLY A 172 -5.31 -8.76 -6.67
C GLY A 172 -4.57 -9.89 -7.42
N LYS A 173 -3.24 -9.80 -7.56
CA LYS A 173 -2.42 -10.82 -8.22
C LYS A 173 -2.01 -11.88 -7.21
N LYS A 174 -2.13 -13.15 -7.62
CA LYS A 174 -1.63 -14.30 -6.85
C LYS A 174 -0.11 -14.34 -6.93
N GLN A 175 0.56 -14.35 -5.77
CA GLN A 175 2.03 -14.37 -5.68
C GLN A 175 2.58 -15.76 -5.31
N GLY A 176 1.71 -16.77 -5.18
CA GLY A 176 2.09 -18.13 -4.80
C GLY A 176 1.71 -18.49 -3.36
N LYS A 177 2.18 -19.66 -2.90
CA LYS A 177 1.96 -20.16 -1.55
C LYS A 177 3.19 -19.92 -0.68
N PHE A 178 2.97 -19.45 0.54
CA PHE A 178 4.06 -19.17 1.49
C PHE A 178 3.76 -19.78 2.86
N PRO A 179 4.80 -20.16 3.63
CA PRO A 179 4.65 -20.49 5.04
C PRO A 179 3.93 -19.38 5.80
N VAL A 180 3.01 -19.74 6.70
CA VAL A 180 2.24 -18.76 7.47
C VAL A 180 2.25 -19.09 8.94
N MET A 181 2.64 -18.12 9.77
CA MET A 181 2.32 -18.15 11.18
C MET A 181 0.84 -17.83 11.37
N LEU A 182 0.08 -18.83 11.83
CA LEU A 182 -1.30 -18.67 12.23
C LEU A 182 -1.38 -18.38 13.72
N GLN A 183 -2.12 -17.35 14.06
CA GLN A 183 -2.37 -16.97 15.44
C GLN A 183 -3.87 -16.89 15.71
N ARG A 184 -4.36 -17.72 16.63
CA ARG A 184 -5.78 -17.76 17.00
C ARG A 184 -6.08 -16.74 18.08
N ALA A 185 -6.76 -15.67 17.68
CA ALA A 185 -7.21 -14.64 18.60
C ALA A 185 -8.50 -15.10 19.30
N ARG A 186 -8.54 -14.94 20.62
CA ARG A 186 -9.68 -15.33 21.48
C ARG A 186 -10.36 -14.11 22.08
N SER A 187 -11.66 -14.24 22.37
CA SER A 187 -12.39 -13.27 23.18
C SER A 187 -11.97 -13.35 24.65
N GLN A 188 -12.42 -12.38 25.46
CA GLN A 188 -12.29 -12.41 26.93
C GLN A 188 -12.85 -13.70 27.56
N THR A 189 -13.91 -14.26 26.95
CA THR A 189 -14.52 -15.55 27.33
C THR A 189 -13.77 -16.78 26.77
N GLY A 190 -12.61 -16.61 26.15
CA GLY A 190 -11.76 -17.69 25.63
C GLY A 190 -12.22 -18.31 24.31
N LYS A 191 -13.33 -17.86 23.71
CA LYS A 191 -13.82 -18.38 22.43
C LYS A 191 -12.95 -17.90 21.27
N PRO A 192 -12.56 -18.78 20.33
CA PRO A 192 -11.81 -18.36 19.15
C PRO A 192 -12.68 -17.43 18.30
N ARG A 193 -12.14 -16.27 17.95
CA ARG A 193 -12.85 -15.26 17.17
C ARG A 193 -12.25 -15.07 15.79
N ARG A 194 -10.92 -15.15 15.68
CA ARG A 194 -10.19 -14.91 14.43
C ARG A 194 -8.91 -15.70 14.33
N VAL A 195 -8.40 -15.75 13.10
CA VAL A 195 -7.06 -16.22 12.78
C VAL A 195 -6.30 -15.08 12.12
N HIS A 196 -5.20 -14.65 12.73
CA HIS A 196 -4.23 -13.75 12.12
C HIS A 196 -3.23 -14.59 11.33
N ARG A 197 -2.82 -14.07 10.18
CA ARG A 197 -1.86 -14.68 9.26
C ARG A 197 -0.66 -13.77 9.12
N THR A 198 0.52 -14.26 9.49
CA THR A 198 1.78 -13.61 9.11
C THR A 198 2.47 -14.48 8.08
N TYR A 199 2.53 -14.00 6.85
CA TYR A 199 3.18 -14.68 5.73
C TYR A 199 4.69 -14.52 5.83
N LEU A 200 5.40 -15.64 5.76
CA LEU A 200 6.84 -15.73 5.94
C LEU A 200 7.52 -16.34 4.70
N THR A 201 8.79 -16.03 4.49
CA THR A 201 9.67 -16.77 3.59
C THR A 201 10.08 -18.10 4.23
N ALA A 202 10.72 -18.99 3.47
CA ALA A 202 11.29 -20.23 4.01
C ALA A 202 12.32 -19.94 5.12
N ASP A 203 13.05 -18.84 5.02
CA ASP A 203 14.05 -18.40 5.99
C ASP A 203 13.46 -17.70 7.23
N GLY A 204 12.14 -17.68 7.38
CA GLY A 204 11.48 -17.06 8.53
C GLY A 204 11.47 -15.53 8.52
N GLN A 205 11.70 -14.89 7.37
CA GLN A 205 11.50 -13.44 7.22
C GLN A 205 10.06 -13.14 6.80
N LYS A 206 9.58 -11.91 7.03
CA LYS A 206 8.28 -11.49 6.50
C LYS A 206 8.37 -11.41 4.98
N VAL A 207 7.34 -11.88 4.27
CA VAL A 207 7.27 -11.70 2.82
C VAL A 207 7.38 -10.21 2.44
N PRO A 208 8.15 -9.84 1.40
CA PRO A 208 8.48 -8.46 1.08
C PRO A 208 7.38 -7.72 0.30
N PHE A 209 6.12 -8.20 0.37
CA PHE A 209 5.03 -7.61 -0.39
C PHE A 209 4.49 -6.35 0.29
N LEU A 210 4.26 -5.31 -0.51
CA LEU A 210 3.78 -4.02 -0.05
C LEU A 210 2.30 -3.81 -0.36
N THR A 211 1.69 -2.91 0.40
CA THR A 211 0.40 -2.28 0.07
C THR A 211 0.59 -1.31 -1.09
N LYS A 212 -0.52 -0.84 -1.69
CA LYS A 212 -0.50 0.23 -2.72
C LYS A 212 0.20 1.53 -2.26
N ASN A 213 0.37 1.71 -0.94
CA ASN A 213 0.99 2.89 -0.34
C ASN A 213 2.41 2.58 0.21
N GLY A 214 3.08 1.53 -0.28
CA GLY A 214 4.44 1.18 0.11
C GLY A 214 4.61 0.57 1.52
N LYS A 215 3.54 0.36 2.29
CA LYS A 215 3.63 -0.27 3.63
C LYS A 215 3.74 -1.79 3.55
N PRO A 216 4.53 -2.46 4.40
CA PRO A 216 4.61 -3.92 4.45
C PRO A 216 3.24 -4.60 4.68
N ARG A 217 2.94 -5.65 3.91
CA ARG A 217 1.65 -6.37 3.91
C ARG A 217 1.78 -7.86 4.25
N ALA A 218 2.81 -8.23 4.98
CA ALA A 218 3.02 -9.62 5.42
C ALA A 218 1.99 -10.09 6.47
N LYS A 219 1.40 -9.16 7.25
CA LYS A 219 0.40 -9.48 8.28
C LYS A 219 -1.00 -9.18 7.76
N LEU A 220 -1.85 -10.20 7.74
CA LEU A 220 -3.23 -10.14 7.27
C LEU A 220 -4.16 -10.83 8.26
N GLU A 221 -5.41 -10.39 8.28
CA GLU A 221 -6.46 -11.04 9.07
C GLU A 221 -7.38 -11.84 8.14
N MET A 222 -7.90 -12.96 8.64
CA MET A 222 -8.99 -13.68 7.96
C MET A 222 -10.33 -13.02 8.27
N SER A 223 -11.25 -13.03 7.31
CA SER A 223 -12.61 -12.55 7.51
C SER A 223 -13.31 -13.38 8.58
N ALA A 224 -13.96 -12.72 9.53
CA ALA A 224 -14.67 -13.36 10.64
C ALA A 224 -16.12 -12.84 10.74
N PRO A 225 -17.07 -13.63 11.26
CA PRO A 225 -18.50 -13.26 11.36
C PRO A 225 -18.79 -11.94 12.09
N ALA A 226 -18.03 -11.62 13.13
CA ALA A 226 -18.39 -10.57 14.09
C ALA A 226 -17.58 -9.26 14.01
N GLY A 227 -16.89 -8.93 12.90
CA GLY A 227 -16.16 -7.65 12.77
C GLY A 227 -15.01 -7.45 13.77
N SER A 228 -14.50 -6.20 13.95
CA SER A 228 -13.33 -5.85 14.80
C SER A 228 -13.68 -5.63 16.28
N PHE A 229 -13.15 -6.44 17.20
CA PHE A 229 -13.34 -6.36 18.66
C PHE A 229 -12.03 -6.75 19.38
N GLY A 230 -11.82 -6.23 20.58
CA GLY A 230 -10.66 -6.55 21.42
C GLY A 230 -10.47 -8.05 21.59
N SER A 231 -9.35 -8.56 21.10
CA SER A 231 -8.99 -9.98 21.16
C SER A 231 -7.50 -10.12 21.41
N SER A 232 -7.11 -11.21 22.05
CA SER A 232 -5.71 -11.49 22.36
C SER A 232 -5.30 -12.86 21.85
N VAL A 233 -4.03 -12.99 21.51
CA VAL A 233 -3.41 -14.27 21.12
C VAL A 233 -2.57 -14.71 22.30
N ARG A 234 -2.83 -15.92 22.80
CA ARG A 234 -2.04 -16.49 23.89
C ARG A 234 -0.79 -17.14 23.30
N LEU A 235 0.34 -16.44 23.38
CA LEU A 235 1.63 -16.96 22.94
C LEU A 235 2.15 -18.05 23.88
N ASN A 236 2.00 -17.90 25.21
CA ASN A 236 2.52 -18.85 26.20
C ASN A 236 1.44 -19.69 26.90
N THR A 237 1.60 -21.01 26.91
CA THR A 237 0.72 -21.96 27.63
C THR A 237 1.35 -22.57 28.87
N THR A 238 2.66 -22.45 29.05
CA THR A 238 3.37 -22.98 30.22
C THR A 238 3.33 -21.97 31.36
N ARG A 239 3.20 -22.41 32.62
CA ARG A 239 3.33 -21.52 33.79
C ARG A 239 4.76 -20.96 33.78
N SER A 240 4.89 -19.72 33.31
CA SER A 240 6.16 -18.99 33.29
C SER A 240 6.04 -17.79 34.23
N ARG A 241 7.15 -17.43 34.89
CA ARG A 241 7.29 -16.15 35.59
C ARG A 241 7.44 -14.97 34.61
N THR A 242 7.60 -15.26 33.32
CA THR A 242 7.83 -14.30 32.23
C THR A 242 6.61 -14.24 31.30
N LEU A 243 5.94 -13.09 31.25
CA LEU A 243 4.86 -12.79 30.31
C LEU A 243 5.45 -12.11 29.07
N ALA A 244 5.35 -12.74 27.90
CA ALA A 244 5.71 -12.13 26.63
C ALA A 244 4.54 -11.25 26.13
N LEU A 245 4.60 -9.95 26.42
CA LEU A 245 3.73 -8.93 25.85
C LEU A 245 4.42 -8.38 24.60
N VAL A 246 3.74 -8.30 23.46
CA VAL A 246 4.31 -7.78 22.22
C VAL A 246 3.43 -6.65 21.71
N GLU A 247 3.87 -5.40 21.90
CA GLU A 247 3.22 -4.21 21.34
C GLU A 247 4.29 -3.27 20.77
N GLY A 248 4.24 -2.99 19.46
CA GLY A 248 5.29 -2.24 18.77
C GLY A 248 5.36 -0.76 19.16
N ASN A 249 6.08 -0.44 20.25
CA ASN A 249 6.84 0.79 20.53
C ASN A 249 7.61 0.70 21.88
N GLU A 250 8.06 -0.51 22.24
CA GLU A 250 8.28 -0.95 23.62
C GLU A 250 9.29 -0.09 24.42
N LEU A 251 10.39 0.34 23.82
CA LEU A 251 11.42 1.09 24.54
C LEU A 251 11.00 2.52 24.89
N ARG A 252 10.35 3.23 23.95
CA ARG A 252 9.89 4.61 24.20
C ARG A 252 8.72 4.62 25.18
N THR A 253 7.80 3.68 25.03
CA THR A 253 6.69 3.51 25.98
C THR A 253 7.17 3.10 27.37
N SER A 254 8.21 2.26 27.47
CA SER A 254 8.81 1.92 28.77
C SER A 254 9.47 3.12 29.44
N LEU A 255 10.10 4.01 28.67
CA LEU A 255 10.67 5.25 29.17
C LEU A 255 9.57 6.19 29.71
N ASP A 256 8.48 6.36 28.95
CA ASP A 256 7.33 7.19 29.34
C ASP A 256 6.63 6.67 30.62
N VAL A 257 6.51 5.35 30.75
CA VAL A 257 5.93 4.70 31.96
C VAL A 257 6.85 4.90 33.15
N LEU A 258 8.16 4.68 32.99
CA LEU A 258 9.14 4.85 34.06
C LEU A 258 9.23 6.30 34.55
N GLU A 259 9.09 7.28 33.65
CA GLU A 259 9.02 8.69 34.01
C GLU A 259 7.74 9.03 34.79
N ARG A 260 6.58 8.55 34.33
CA ARG A 260 5.29 8.75 35.02
C ARG A 260 5.25 8.11 36.40
N ASP A 261 5.68 6.86 36.52
CA ASP A 261 5.71 6.13 37.79
C ASP A 261 6.69 6.81 38.76
N GLY A 262 7.84 7.25 38.25
CA GLY A 262 8.83 8.01 39.02
C GLY A 262 8.28 9.34 39.55
N GLN A 263 7.50 10.09 38.75
CA GLN A 263 6.85 11.32 39.20
C GLN A 263 5.79 11.03 40.29
N ALA A 264 4.98 9.99 40.10
CA ALA A 264 3.94 9.61 41.06
C ALA A 264 4.51 9.11 42.40
N GLU A 265 5.61 8.37 42.39
CA GLU A 265 6.32 7.93 43.59
C GLU A 265 6.96 9.13 44.32
N GLN A 266 7.63 10.02 43.58
CA GLN A 266 8.24 11.23 44.15
C GLN A 266 7.21 12.16 44.79
N GLN A 267 6.04 12.32 44.18
CA GLN A 267 4.95 13.12 44.73
C GLN A 267 4.40 12.51 46.04
N ARG A 268 4.25 11.17 46.10
CA ARG A 268 3.82 10.46 47.32
C ARG A 268 4.82 10.63 48.47
N LEU A 269 6.11 10.48 48.19
CA LEU A 269 7.17 10.68 49.20
C LEU A 269 7.22 12.13 49.70
N LEU A 270 7.05 13.12 48.80
CA LEU A 270 6.99 14.54 49.17
C LEU A 270 5.78 14.88 50.06
N GLN A 271 4.61 14.32 49.74
CA GLN A 271 3.40 14.50 50.56
C GLN A 271 3.60 13.93 51.97
N ARG A 272 4.16 12.71 52.06
CA ARG A 272 4.45 12.07 53.35
C ARG A 272 5.47 12.85 54.18
N ALA A 273 6.56 13.30 53.56
CA ALA A 273 7.57 14.14 54.23
C ALA A 273 6.98 15.48 54.72
N THR A 274 6.04 16.07 53.99
CA THR A 274 5.35 17.30 54.39
C THR A 274 4.42 17.08 55.57
N ALA A 275 3.66 15.98 55.57
CA ALA A 275 2.83 15.61 56.71
C ALA A 275 3.67 15.42 57.98
N ILE A 276 4.80 14.71 57.90
CA ILE A 276 5.71 14.51 59.03
C ILE A 276 6.31 15.83 59.51
N ARG A 277 6.75 16.72 58.60
CA ARG A 277 7.25 18.06 58.96
C ARG A 277 6.21 18.88 59.72
N ASN A 278 4.95 18.83 59.32
CA ASN A 278 3.88 19.53 60.03
C ASN A 278 3.67 18.96 61.44
N THR A 279 3.73 17.63 61.60
CA THR A 279 3.67 16.97 62.91
C THR A 279 4.85 17.38 63.80
N ILE A 280 6.07 17.38 63.27
CA ILE A 280 7.28 17.85 63.97
C ILE A 280 7.12 19.31 64.41
N ALA A 281 6.62 20.19 63.53
CA ALA A 281 6.41 21.60 63.86
C ALA A 281 5.39 21.78 65.00
N SER A 282 4.31 20.99 65.01
CA SER A 282 3.34 20.97 66.10
C SER A 282 3.98 20.55 67.43
N HIS A 283 4.76 19.46 67.42
CA HIS A 283 5.49 19.01 68.61
C HIS A 283 6.54 20.03 69.08
N ALA A 284 7.26 20.66 68.15
CA ALA A 284 8.27 21.68 68.47
C ALA A 284 7.67 22.88 69.21
N SER A 285 6.42 23.28 68.90
CA SER A 285 5.71 24.33 69.62
C SER A 285 5.48 23.99 71.11
N VAL A 286 5.13 22.72 71.40
CA VAL A 286 4.95 22.23 72.77
C VAL A 286 6.29 22.14 73.50
N VAL A 287 7.32 21.63 72.83
CA VAL A 287 8.69 21.55 73.37
C VAL A 287 9.26 22.94 73.66
N GLY A 288 8.89 23.97 72.90
CA GLY A 288 9.25 25.36 73.19
C GLY A 288 8.74 25.89 74.54
N GLN A 289 7.70 25.27 75.11
CA GLN A 289 7.15 25.61 76.43
C GLN A 289 7.75 24.74 77.56
N ARG A 290 8.81 23.97 77.28
CA ARG A 290 9.40 22.99 78.21
C ARG A 290 9.73 23.57 79.57
N GLU A 291 10.46 24.68 79.62
CA GLU A 291 10.88 25.29 80.89
C GLU A 291 9.67 25.70 81.74
N SER A 292 8.66 26.31 81.12
CA SER A 292 7.44 26.73 81.81
C SER A 292 6.62 25.53 82.33
N ILE A 293 6.50 24.45 81.56
CA ILE A 293 5.75 23.25 81.97
C ILE A 293 6.47 22.51 83.11
N LEU A 294 7.80 22.39 83.04
CA LEU A 294 8.59 21.74 84.09
C LEU A 294 8.61 22.56 85.39
N GLY A 295 8.69 23.89 85.28
CA GLY A 295 8.65 24.81 86.43
C GLY A 295 7.27 24.90 87.10
N ALA A 296 6.19 24.62 86.35
CA ALA A 296 4.81 24.78 86.83
C ALA A 296 4.48 23.94 88.08
N ALA A 297 5.11 22.78 88.27
CA ALA A 297 4.91 21.96 89.46
C ALA A 297 5.43 22.67 90.72
N ALA A 298 6.62 23.27 90.65
CA ALA A 298 7.19 24.06 91.74
C ALA A 298 6.39 25.34 91.99
N ASP A 299 5.92 26.01 90.93
CA ASP A 299 5.08 27.20 91.02
C ASP A 299 3.72 26.90 91.68
N ARG A 300 3.13 25.74 91.35
CA ARG A 300 1.89 25.24 91.96
C ARG A 300 2.09 25.03 93.45
N ASP A 301 3.13 24.30 93.84
CA ASP A 301 3.42 24.01 95.24
C ASP A 301 3.71 25.31 96.02
N GLY A 302 4.44 26.26 95.42
CA GLY A 302 4.68 27.58 95.99
C GLY A 302 3.42 28.46 96.11
N ALA A 303 2.49 28.38 95.15
CA ALA A 303 1.20 29.07 95.23
C ALA A 303 0.28 28.45 96.29
N GLN A 304 0.26 27.12 96.41
CA GLN A 304 -0.50 26.39 97.43
C GLN A 304 0.00 26.72 98.84
N LEU A 305 1.33 26.79 99.03
CA LEU A 305 1.91 27.19 100.31
C LEU A 305 1.55 28.64 100.68
N ARG A 306 1.60 29.58 99.72
CA ARG A 306 1.18 30.97 99.94
C ARG A 306 -0.30 31.08 100.29
N LEU A 307 -1.15 30.32 99.60
CA LEU A 307 -2.57 30.26 99.88
C LEU A 307 -2.85 29.79 101.31
N GLY A 308 -2.26 28.65 101.71
CA GLY A 308 -2.43 28.11 103.06
C GLY A 308 -1.93 29.06 104.16
N LYS A 309 -0.82 29.77 103.93
CA LYS A 309 -0.31 30.80 104.86
C LYS A 309 -1.27 31.98 105.01
N ALA A 310 -1.82 32.48 103.89
CA ALA A 310 -2.75 33.61 103.92
C ALA A 310 -4.11 33.23 104.52
N GLU A 311 -4.64 32.03 104.20
CA GLU A 311 -5.88 31.52 104.79
C GLU A 311 -5.78 31.33 106.31
N ALA A 312 -4.62 30.90 106.82
CA ALA A 312 -4.37 30.77 108.25
C ALA A 312 -4.41 32.11 109.02
N LEU A 313 -4.26 33.25 108.35
CA LEU A 313 -4.33 34.58 108.97
C LEU A 313 -5.77 35.12 109.06
N ILE A 314 -6.72 34.55 108.31
CA ILE A 314 -8.12 35.03 108.27
C ILE A 314 -8.78 34.89 109.63
N GLU A 315 -8.75 33.68 110.22
CA GLU A 315 -9.45 33.40 111.47
C GLU A 315 -8.94 34.25 112.66
N PRO A 316 -7.61 34.39 112.90
CA PRO A 316 -7.10 35.30 113.92
C PRO A 316 -7.45 36.77 113.68
N LEU A 317 -7.40 37.24 112.42
CA LEU A 317 -7.74 38.63 112.09
C LEU A 317 -9.24 38.90 112.27
N GLN A 318 -10.10 37.95 111.90
CA GLN A 318 -11.54 38.07 112.07
C GLN A 318 -11.91 38.13 113.56
N ARG A 319 -11.34 37.24 114.39
CA ARG A 319 -11.53 37.29 115.85
C ARG A 319 -11.10 38.64 116.44
N ALA A 320 -9.94 39.16 116.02
CA ALA A 320 -9.44 40.46 116.48
C ALA A 320 -10.35 41.62 116.03
N ILE A 321 -10.90 41.56 114.82
CA ILE A 321 -11.86 42.55 114.32
C ILE A 321 -13.16 42.49 115.14
N ASP A 322 -13.69 41.29 115.40
CA ASP A 322 -14.93 41.10 116.16
C ASP A 322 -14.78 41.64 117.60
N GLU A 323 -13.65 41.38 118.26
CA GLU A 323 -13.32 41.93 119.58
C GLU A 323 -13.22 43.47 119.59
N LEU A 324 -12.59 44.05 118.56
CA LEU A 324 -12.44 45.50 118.43
C LEU A 324 -13.76 46.19 118.01
N ASP A 325 -14.60 45.53 117.21
CA ASP A 325 -15.94 46.01 116.87
C ASP A 325 -16.86 46.00 118.09
N ALA A 326 -16.76 44.99 118.97
CA ALA A 326 -17.47 45.00 120.25
C ALA A 326 -17.07 46.20 121.13
N LYS A 327 -15.77 46.53 121.18
CA LYS A 327 -15.27 47.73 121.88
C LYS A 327 -15.73 49.04 121.24
N ARG A 328 -15.78 49.10 119.91
CA ARG A 328 -16.33 50.26 119.17
C ARG A 328 -17.82 50.45 119.47
N LEU A 329 -18.60 49.37 119.47
CA LEU A 329 -20.02 49.41 119.81
C LEU A 329 -20.22 49.91 121.24
N ARG A 330 -19.41 49.41 122.18
CA ARG A 330 -19.38 49.88 123.57
C ARG A 330 -19.03 51.37 123.67
N ALA A 331 -18.03 51.85 122.93
CA ALA A 331 -17.67 53.26 122.88
C ALA A 331 -18.82 54.14 122.34
N ALA A 332 -19.54 53.67 121.31
CA ALA A 332 -20.71 54.38 120.78
C ALA A 332 -21.85 54.46 121.82
N THR A 333 -22.12 53.37 122.54
CA THR A 333 -23.12 53.35 123.63
C THR A 333 -22.72 54.31 124.75
N VAL A 334 -21.49 54.22 125.26
CA VAL A 334 -20.97 55.10 126.32
C VAL A 334 -20.98 56.56 125.90
N GLY A 335 -20.62 56.85 124.64
CA GLY A 335 -20.72 58.19 124.06
C GLY A 335 -22.14 58.75 124.06
N SER A 336 -23.15 57.93 123.70
CA SER A 336 -24.55 58.34 123.78
C SER A 336 -25.02 58.59 125.22
N THR A 337 -24.58 57.75 126.17
CA THR A 337 -24.89 57.92 127.60
C THR A 337 -24.25 59.19 128.18
N LEU A 338 -23.00 59.50 127.80
CA LEU A 338 -22.33 60.75 128.18
C LEU A 338 -23.09 61.97 127.68
N SER A 339 -23.62 61.94 126.44
CA SER A 339 -24.43 63.03 125.90
C SER A 339 -25.73 63.23 126.70
N SER A 340 -26.40 62.14 127.12
CA SER A 340 -27.59 62.20 127.98
C SER A 340 -27.25 62.78 129.36
N LEU A 341 -26.21 62.25 130.00
CA LEU A 341 -25.75 62.73 131.31
C LEU A 341 -25.28 64.19 131.26
N GLN A 342 -24.70 64.64 130.15
CA GLN A 342 -24.33 66.05 129.97
C GLN A 342 -25.57 66.94 129.95
N SER A 343 -26.60 66.56 129.18
CA SER A 343 -27.87 67.29 129.10
C SER A 343 -28.64 67.30 130.42
N GLU A 344 -28.71 66.16 131.12
CA GLU A 344 -29.33 66.06 132.45
C GLU A 344 -28.55 66.88 133.49
N GLY A 345 -27.22 66.87 133.41
CA GLY A 345 -26.34 67.62 134.29
C GLY A 345 -26.45 69.13 134.11
N THR A 346 -26.55 69.63 132.87
CA THR A 346 -26.79 71.06 132.61
C THR A 346 -28.16 71.48 133.12
N THR A 347 -29.20 70.68 132.86
CA THR A 347 -30.57 70.98 133.31
C THR A 347 -30.67 71.03 134.84
N LYS A 348 -30.02 70.09 135.54
CA LYS A 348 -29.97 70.08 137.01
C LYS A 348 -29.14 71.23 137.58
N ALA A 349 -28.04 71.61 136.94
CA ALA A 349 -27.24 72.76 137.36
C ALA A 349 -28.04 74.06 137.27
N ASP A 350 -28.81 74.26 136.19
CA ASP A 350 -29.69 75.41 136.02
C ASP A 350 -30.86 75.42 137.02
N LEU A 351 -31.43 74.25 137.33
CA LEU A 351 -32.46 74.10 138.37
C LEU A 351 -31.91 74.43 139.77
N ILE A 352 -30.70 73.96 140.12
CA ILE A 352 -30.05 74.30 141.40
C ILE A 352 -29.81 75.80 141.49
N LYS A 353 -29.34 76.44 140.41
CA LYS A 353 -29.13 77.90 140.37
C LYS A 353 -30.43 78.64 140.69
N THR A 354 -31.53 78.25 140.04
CA THR A 354 -32.87 78.82 140.24
C THR A 354 -33.37 78.61 141.68
N LEU A 355 -33.24 77.39 142.22
CA LEU A 355 -33.65 77.06 143.59
C LEU A 355 -32.79 77.76 144.65
N THR A 356 -31.50 77.98 144.37
CA THR A 356 -30.58 78.72 145.24
C THR A 356 -31.00 80.18 145.33
N GLU A 357 -31.30 80.81 144.20
CA GLU A 357 -31.84 82.18 144.13
C GLU A 357 -33.16 82.31 144.90
N GLN A 358 -34.07 81.34 144.79
CA GLN A 358 -35.33 81.31 145.55
C GLN A 358 -35.13 81.10 147.06
N SER A 359 -34.13 80.31 147.46
CA SER A 359 -33.81 80.06 148.87
C SER A 359 -33.13 81.26 149.55
N ALA A 360 -32.40 82.09 148.79
CA ALA A 360 -31.64 83.24 149.31
C ALA A 360 -32.55 84.28 150.00
N VAL A 361 -33.84 84.32 149.64
CA VAL A 361 -34.86 85.18 150.26
C VAL A 361 -34.98 84.94 151.77
N ILE A 362 -34.66 83.73 152.27
CA ILE A 362 -34.62 83.38 153.70
C ILE A 362 -33.64 84.26 154.48
N GLY A 363 -32.47 84.56 153.91
CA GLY A 363 -31.42 85.33 154.60
C GLY A 363 -31.62 86.85 154.56
N SER A 364 -32.58 87.33 153.73
CA SER A 364 -32.79 88.76 153.47
C SER A 364 -33.93 89.40 154.27
N VAL A 365 -34.68 88.62 155.06
CA VAL A 365 -35.82 89.12 155.84
C VAL A 365 -35.42 89.52 157.27
N PRO A 366 -35.91 90.67 157.82
CA PRO A 366 -35.47 91.19 159.13
C PRO A 366 -35.75 90.29 160.33
N CYS A 367 -36.65 89.31 160.18
CA CYS A 367 -37.02 88.32 161.19
C CYS A 367 -36.16 87.05 161.17
N ALA A 368 -35.06 87.03 160.40
CA ALA A 368 -34.11 85.92 160.34
C ALA A 368 -33.59 85.54 161.74
N GLY A 369 -33.76 84.27 162.13
CA GLY A 369 -33.30 83.73 163.41
C GLY A 369 -34.31 83.72 164.57
N MET A 370 -35.56 84.18 164.35
CA MET A 370 -36.63 84.10 165.36
C MET A 370 -37.48 82.83 165.20
N ASP A 371 -38.08 82.33 166.28
CA ASP A 371 -38.87 81.07 166.27
C ASP A 371 -40.05 81.07 165.27
N ILE A 372 -40.61 82.24 164.94
CA ILE A 372 -41.68 82.38 163.94
C ILE A 372 -41.24 82.02 162.50
N HIS A 373 -39.93 81.91 162.27
CA HIS A 373 -39.34 81.65 160.97
C HIS A 373 -39.63 80.23 160.44
N VAL A 374 -39.82 79.25 161.32
CA VAL A 374 -40.04 77.83 160.94
C VAL A 374 -41.49 77.59 160.45
N THR A 375 -42.45 78.40 160.90
CA THR A 375 -43.89 78.25 160.61
C THR A 375 -44.47 79.34 159.72
N CYS A 376 -43.69 80.37 159.32
CA CYS A 376 -44.16 81.46 158.47
C CYS A 376 -44.62 80.96 157.08
N PRO A 377 -45.88 81.21 156.65
CA PRO A 377 -46.41 80.77 155.35
C PRO A 377 -45.73 81.47 154.16
N LEU A 378 -45.31 82.72 154.32
CA LEU A 378 -44.68 83.52 153.27
C LEU A 378 -43.25 83.06 152.92
N LEU A 379 -42.62 82.24 153.79
CA LEU A 379 -41.30 81.65 153.58
C LEU A 379 -41.36 80.16 153.20
N ALA A 380 -42.56 79.59 153.00
CA ALA A 380 -42.73 78.17 152.69
C ALA A 380 -42.06 77.75 151.37
N GLN A 381 -42.16 78.57 150.32
CA GLN A 381 -41.48 78.32 149.04
C GLN A 381 -39.96 78.37 149.19
N ALA A 382 -39.43 79.35 149.91
CA ALA A 382 -37.98 79.50 150.10
C ALA A 382 -37.39 78.36 150.97
N ARG A 383 -38.12 77.87 151.98
CA ARG A 383 -37.70 76.71 152.80
C ARG A 383 -37.72 75.40 152.00
N SER A 384 -38.75 75.20 151.18
CA SER A 384 -38.83 74.04 150.27
C SER A 384 -37.71 74.09 149.23
N ALA A 385 -37.42 75.27 148.67
CA ALA A 385 -36.31 75.46 147.74
C ALA A 385 -34.96 75.12 148.40
N ALA A 386 -34.70 75.57 149.63
CA ALA A 386 -33.47 75.25 150.36
C ALA A 386 -33.27 73.72 150.57
N GLN A 387 -34.31 72.99 150.98
CA GLN A 387 -34.25 71.52 151.08
C GLN A 387 -34.03 70.85 149.72
N GLN A 388 -34.64 71.36 148.66
CA GLN A 388 -34.45 70.82 147.31
C GLN A 388 -33.06 71.13 146.74
N VAL A 389 -32.43 72.26 147.09
CA VAL A 389 -31.04 72.58 146.69
C VAL A 389 -30.08 71.50 147.17
N ASP A 390 -30.17 71.06 148.42
CA ASP A 390 -29.28 70.02 148.96
C ASP A 390 -29.48 68.67 148.25
N VAL A 391 -30.75 68.27 148.03
CA VAL A 391 -31.08 67.03 147.32
C VAL A 391 -30.60 67.07 145.86
N GLN A 392 -30.81 68.18 145.15
CA GLN A 392 -30.37 68.31 143.77
C GLN A 392 -28.84 68.44 143.67
N THR A 393 -28.16 69.04 144.65
CA THR A 393 -26.69 69.14 144.69
C THR A 393 -26.02 67.77 144.86
N ILE A 394 -26.56 66.93 145.74
CA ILE A 394 -26.11 65.54 145.88
C ILE A 394 -26.34 64.78 144.56
N SER A 395 -27.52 64.95 143.95
CA SER A 395 -27.84 64.34 142.65
C SER A 395 -26.91 64.81 141.52
N LEU A 396 -26.54 66.10 141.46
CA LEU A 396 -25.61 66.64 140.46
C LEU A 396 -24.18 66.12 140.65
N ASN A 397 -23.72 65.97 141.91
CA ASN A 397 -22.41 65.41 142.21
C ASN A 397 -22.33 63.92 141.85
N ASP A 398 -23.40 63.16 142.08
CA ASP A 398 -23.50 61.77 141.61
C ASP A 398 -23.48 61.70 140.07
N LEU A 399 -24.19 62.60 139.40
CA LEU A 399 -24.19 62.70 137.94
C LEU A 399 -22.82 63.06 137.37
N ARG A 400 -22.09 63.99 138.00
CA ARG A 400 -20.71 64.35 137.66
C ARG A 400 -19.74 63.19 137.87
N THR A 401 -19.95 62.38 138.91
CA THR A 401 -19.13 61.19 139.19
C THR A 401 -19.35 60.13 138.10
N ARG A 402 -20.61 59.87 137.74
CA ARG A 402 -20.98 58.98 136.62
C ARG A 402 -20.45 59.49 135.27
N TYR A 403 -20.53 60.79 135.00
CA TYR A 403 -19.96 61.41 133.79
C TYR A 403 -18.44 61.25 133.72
N ARG A 404 -17.71 61.49 134.82
CA ARG A 404 -16.25 61.26 134.86
C ARG A 404 -15.88 59.80 134.65
N GLY A 405 -16.64 58.87 135.24
CA GLY A 405 -16.46 57.43 135.05
C GLY A 405 -16.62 57.00 133.59
N HIS A 406 -17.72 57.40 132.95
CA HIS A 406 -17.95 57.08 131.54
C HIS A 406 -17.01 57.82 130.58
N LYS A 407 -16.56 59.04 130.93
CA LYS A 407 -15.56 59.76 130.13
C LYS A 407 -14.20 59.05 130.15
N ALA A 408 -13.76 58.58 131.31
CA ALA A 408 -12.55 57.78 131.43
C ALA A 408 -12.67 56.44 130.69
N GLU A 409 -13.84 55.78 130.75
CA GLU A 409 -14.14 54.56 129.96
C GLU A 409 -14.04 54.83 128.44
N LEU A 410 -14.57 55.96 127.96
CA LEU A 410 -14.49 56.34 126.54
C LEU A 410 -13.06 56.64 126.08
N GLU A 411 -12.26 57.33 126.90
CA GLU A 411 -10.84 57.61 126.63
C GLU A 411 -10.01 56.32 126.54
N GLN A 412 -10.31 55.30 127.37
CA GLN A 412 -9.68 53.98 127.29
C GLN A 412 -10.09 53.17 126.04
N LEU A 413 -11.29 53.42 125.49
CA LEU A 413 -11.80 52.73 124.31
C LEU A 413 -11.38 53.38 122.99
N ALA A 414 -10.93 54.65 122.99
CA ALA A 414 -10.55 55.39 121.79
C ALA A 414 -9.46 54.71 120.93
N PRO A 415 -8.35 54.17 121.49
CA PRO A 415 -7.33 53.47 120.70
C PRO A 415 -7.86 52.21 119.98
N ALA A 416 -8.92 51.58 120.50
CA ALA A 416 -9.51 50.38 119.89
C ALA A 416 -10.20 50.67 118.54
N VAL A 417 -10.72 51.88 118.35
CA VAL A 417 -11.37 52.29 117.09
C VAL A 417 -10.35 52.49 115.97
N GLU A 418 -9.18 53.06 116.29
CA GLU A 418 -8.09 53.21 115.34
C GLU A 418 -7.46 51.85 114.98
N ALA A 419 -7.23 50.99 115.98
CA ALA A 419 -6.76 49.62 115.79
C ALA A 419 -7.70 48.77 114.91
N LEU A 420 -9.02 48.96 115.03
CA LEU A 420 -10.02 48.29 114.19
C LEU A 420 -9.86 48.63 112.71
N SER A 421 -9.61 49.91 112.38
CA SER A 421 -9.42 50.36 111.00
C SER A 421 -8.18 49.71 110.37
N ALA A 422 -7.09 49.62 111.13
CA ALA A 422 -5.85 48.96 110.72
C ALA A 422 -6.06 47.45 110.50
N LYS A 423 -6.77 46.77 111.40
CA LYS A 423 -7.06 45.33 111.25
C LYS A 423 -7.98 45.01 110.08
N ARG A 424 -8.95 45.87 109.77
CA ARG A 424 -9.78 45.74 108.56
C ARG A 424 -8.98 45.92 107.26
N ALA A 425 -8.07 46.88 107.22
CA ALA A 425 -7.16 47.05 106.08
C ALA A 425 -6.22 45.85 105.91
N GLU A 426 -5.72 45.29 107.03
CA GLU A 426 -4.91 44.06 107.03
C GLU A 426 -5.70 42.86 106.48
N LEU A 427 -6.97 42.67 106.91
CA LEU A 427 -7.85 41.63 106.39
C LEU A 427 -8.12 41.79 104.88
N GLN A 428 -8.31 43.03 104.39
CA GLN A 428 -8.47 43.29 102.96
C GLN A 428 -7.22 42.91 102.15
N ARG A 429 -6.02 43.23 102.67
CA ARG A 429 -4.75 42.83 102.03
C ARG A 429 -4.61 41.31 101.96
N VAL A 430 -4.88 40.60 103.06
CA VAL A 430 -4.83 39.13 103.11
C VAL A 430 -5.83 38.51 102.13
N ASN A 431 -7.05 39.05 102.02
CA ASN A 431 -8.03 38.58 101.02
C ASN A 431 -7.58 38.80 99.57
N ALA A 432 -6.91 39.92 99.28
CA ALA A 432 -6.31 40.16 97.97
C ALA A 432 -5.17 39.16 97.68
N GLU A 433 -4.34 38.85 98.67
CA GLU A 433 -3.28 37.85 98.58
C GLU A 433 -3.84 36.43 98.33
N ILE A 434 -4.92 36.05 99.02
CA ILE A 434 -5.64 34.78 98.79
C ILE A 434 -6.14 34.71 97.34
N THR A 435 -6.75 35.78 96.85
CA THR A 435 -7.28 35.83 95.47
C THR A 435 -6.16 35.67 94.44
N ALA A 436 -5.05 36.38 94.62
CA ALA A 436 -3.88 36.28 93.76
C ALA A 436 -3.22 34.89 93.82
N ALA A 437 -3.12 34.31 95.02
CA ALA A 437 -2.57 32.97 95.23
C ALA A 437 -3.45 31.89 94.59
N ARG A 438 -4.78 32.00 94.66
CA ARG A 438 -5.72 31.09 93.97
C ARG A 438 -5.58 31.15 92.45
N GLN A 439 -5.51 32.36 91.88
CA GLN A 439 -5.28 32.52 90.44
C GLN A 439 -3.92 31.96 90.00
N ALA A 440 -2.87 32.18 90.79
CA ALA A 440 -1.55 31.61 90.52
C ALA A 440 -1.56 30.08 90.60
N LEU A 441 -2.23 29.51 91.60
CA LEU A 441 -2.38 28.07 91.78
C LEU A 441 -3.14 27.45 90.60
N GLN A 442 -4.23 28.06 90.16
CA GLN A 442 -5.01 27.60 89.01
C GLN A 442 -4.15 27.58 87.73
N ARG A 443 -3.48 28.68 87.40
CA ARG A 443 -2.61 28.76 86.22
C ARG A 443 -1.47 27.74 86.25
N ALA A 444 -0.82 27.58 87.40
CA ALA A 444 0.26 26.62 87.56
C ALA A 444 -0.25 25.17 87.48
N THR A 445 -1.45 24.88 87.97
CA THR A 445 -2.08 23.56 87.88
C THR A 445 -2.42 23.19 86.43
N GLU A 446 -3.04 24.12 85.69
CA GLU A 446 -3.36 23.94 84.27
C GLU A 446 -2.11 23.72 83.42
N LEU A 447 -1.01 24.43 83.73
CA LEU A 447 0.26 24.30 83.03
C LEU A 447 0.99 23.00 83.40
N ALA A 448 1.01 22.61 84.68
CA ALA A 448 1.61 21.36 85.14
C ALA A 448 0.90 20.13 84.55
N ALA A 449 -0.43 20.21 84.34
CA ALA A 449 -1.20 19.15 83.70
C ALA A 449 -0.77 18.87 82.24
N ARG A 450 0.00 19.76 81.60
CA ARG A 450 0.55 19.56 80.25
C ARG A 450 1.81 18.71 80.19
N LYS A 451 2.36 18.28 81.34
CA LYS A 451 3.59 17.44 81.36
C LYS A 451 3.49 16.17 80.50
N PRO A 452 2.39 15.38 80.51
CA PRO A 452 2.25 14.23 79.62
C PRO A 452 2.26 14.60 78.13
N LEU A 453 1.73 15.78 77.77
CA LEU A 453 1.74 16.28 76.39
C LEU A 453 3.16 16.68 75.95
N LEU A 454 3.96 17.24 76.87
CA LEU A 454 5.38 17.52 76.61
C LEU A 454 6.17 16.23 76.36
N ASP A 455 5.99 15.20 77.20
CA ASP A 455 6.69 13.92 77.05
C ASP A 455 6.32 13.22 75.74
N ALA A 456 5.02 13.26 75.37
CA ALA A 456 4.54 12.77 74.09
C ALA A 456 5.09 13.58 72.90
N ALA A 457 5.21 14.90 73.04
CA ALA A 457 5.77 15.77 71.99
C ALA A 457 7.27 15.56 71.79
N GLU A 458 8.06 15.38 72.86
CA GLU A 458 9.49 15.06 72.77
C GLU A 458 9.72 13.73 72.07
N THR A 459 8.95 12.70 72.44
CA THR A 459 9.00 11.37 71.81
C THR A 459 8.55 11.44 70.35
N GLY A 460 7.44 12.12 70.07
CA GLY A 460 6.90 12.29 68.72
C GLY A 460 7.83 13.09 67.79
N MET A 461 8.57 14.07 68.34
CA MET A 461 9.57 14.82 67.59
C MET A 461 10.76 13.94 67.18
N GLN A 462 11.27 13.11 68.11
CA GLN A 462 12.33 12.15 67.80
C GLN A 462 11.89 11.11 66.76
N GLN A 463 10.68 10.55 66.92
CA GLN A 463 10.11 9.61 65.97
C GLN A 463 9.92 10.23 64.58
N GLY A 464 9.36 11.45 64.52
CA GLY A 464 9.18 12.19 63.27
C GLY A 464 10.51 12.49 62.58
N GLN A 465 11.56 12.88 63.32
CA GLN A 465 12.89 13.11 62.76
C GLN A 465 13.51 11.82 62.20
N ALA A 466 13.37 10.70 62.91
CA ALA A 466 13.84 9.39 62.45
C ALA A 466 13.09 8.92 61.19
N GLU A 467 11.77 9.11 61.14
CA GLU A 467 10.96 8.78 59.97
C GLU A 467 11.35 9.66 58.77
N LEU A 468 11.58 10.96 58.97
CA LEU A 468 12.05 11.85 57.91
C LEU A 468 13.41 11.41 57.34
N ALA A 469 14.35 11.02 58.20
CA ALA A 469 15.65 10.51 57.79
C ALA A 469 15.54 9.20 56.98
N SER A 470 14.64 8.28 57.39
CA SER A 470 14.37 7.05 56.62
C SER A 470 13.77 7.34 55.24
N LEU A 471 12.85 8.31 55.14
CA LEU A 471 12.23 8.70 53.86
C LEU A 471 13.23 9.36 52.92
N ASP A 472 14.20 10.11 53.45
CA ASP A 472 15.27 10.69 52.63
C ASP A 472 16.19 9.61 52.04
N VAL A 473 16.48 8.53 52.79
CA VAL A 473 17.20 7.36 52.27
C VAL A 473 16.38 6.65 51.19
N GLU A 474 15.11 6.35 51.45
CA GLU A 474 14.20 5.69 50.49
C GLU A 474 14.10 6.50 49.19
N ARG A 475 13.96 7.83 49.29
CA ARG A 475 13.96 8.75 48.14
C ARG A 475 15.26 8.69 47.34
N GLY A 476 16.40 8.65 48.02
CA GLY A 476 17.72 8.56 47.39
C GLY A 476 17.91 7.25 46.63
N GLU A 477 17.49 6.13 47.22
CA GLU A 477 17.55 4.81 46.57
C GLU A 477 16.60 4.70 45.38
N ALA A 478 15.37 5.20 45.50
CA ALA A 478 14.41 5.24 44.41
C ALA A 478 14.93 6.08 43.22
N SER A 479 15.53 7.25 43.48
CA SER A 479 16.14 8.08 42.43
C SER A 479 17.27 7.34 41.70
N LYS A 480 18.20 6.73 42.45
CA LYS A 480 19.31 5.96 41.86
C LYS A 480 18.83 4.80 41.00
N ARG A 481 17.84 4.02 41.47
CA ARG A 481 17.23 2.93 40.69
C ARG A 481 16.64 3.45 39.38
N ARG A 482 15.94 4.59 39.43
CA ARG A 482 15.33 5.22 38.25
C ARG A 482 16.39 5.68 37.26
N GLU A 483 17.42 6.40 37.71
CA GLU A 483 18.51 6.89 36.86
C GLU A 483 19.23 5.75 36.13
N ILE A 484 19.51 4.64 36.81
CA ILE A 484 20.13 3.46 36.22
C ILE A 484 19.24 2.87 35.12
N GLU A 485 17.95 2.69 35.37
CA GLU A 485 17.04 2.08 34.39
C GLU A 485 16.73 3.03 33.22
N THR A 486 16.61 4.34 33.47
CA THR A 486 16.50 5.36 32.41
C THR A 486 17.74 5.36 31.51
N ALA A 487 18.94 5.30 32.09
CA ALA A 487 20.18 5.25 31.32
C ALA A 487 20.26 3.99 30.47
N ARG A 488 19.88 2.83 31.03
CA ARG A 488 19.81 1.55 30.32
C ARG A 488 18.86 1.61 29.11
N LEU A 489 17.62 2.05 29.32
CA LEU A 489 16.61 2.12 28.26
C LEU A 489 17.00 3.12 27.16
N THR A 490 17.61 4.26 27.55
CA THR A 490 18.11 5.25 26.60
C THR A 490 19.29 4.71 25.77
N GLY A 491 20.18 3.92 26.38
CA GLY A 491 21.27 3.24 25.68
C GLY A 491 20.74 2.27 24.63
N LEU A 492 19.79 1.41 25.00
CA LEU A 492 19.12 0.48 24.08
C LEU A 492 18.41 1.21 22.93
N LEU A 493 17.76 2.35 23.21
CA LEU A 493 17.10 3.14 22.17
C LEU A 493 18.11 3.64 21.13
N ARG A 494 19.27 4.14 21.56
CA ARG A 494 20.35 4.60 20.65
C ARG A 494 20.92 3.46 19.82
N GLU A 495 21.12 2.28 20.40
CA GLU A 495 21.59 1.11 19.66
C GLU A 495 20.61 0.72 18.55
N VAL A 496 19.32 0.70 18.88
CA VAL A 496 18.26 0.42 17.89
C VAL A 496 18.21 1.50 16.81
N GLU A 497 18.31 2.78 17.16
CA GLU A 497 18.33 3.88 16.19
C GLU A 497 19.56 3.83 15.27
N ALA A 498 20.73 3.48 15.81
CA ALA A 498 21.95 3.28 15.04
C ALA A 498 21.83 2.08 14.08
N GLU A 499 21.23 0.97 14.53
CA GLU A 499 20.99 -0.21 13.69
C GLU A 499 19.97 0.08 12.59
N VAL A 500 18.88 0.80 12.92
CA VAL A 500 17.88 1.25 11.93
C VAL A 500 18.52 2.17 10.89
N SER A 501 19.38 3.11 11.32
CA SER A 501 20.09 4.00 10.41
C SER A 501 21.07 3.24 9.51
N ARG A 502 21.76 2.23 10.05
CA ARG A 502 22.65 1.34 9.27
C ARG A 502 21.84 0.56 8.23
N LEU A 503 20.71 -0.02 8.61
CA LEU A 503 19.83 -0.77 7.70
C LEU A 503 19.17 0.14 6.65
N ALA A 504 18.91 1.40 6.97
CA ALA A 504 18.38 2.39 6.03
C ALA A 504 19.41 2.87 4.99
N SER A 505 20.71 2.69 5.24
CA SER A 505 21.77 3.07 4.29
C SER A 505 21.88 2.15 3.07
N VAL A 506 21.28 0.96 3.13
CA VAL A 506 21.15 0.06 1.98
C VAL A 506 19.83 0.39 1.30
N ASP A 507 19.89 1.05 0.14
CA ASP A 507 18.71 1.31 -0.67
C ASP A 507 18.26 0.01 -1.38
N VAL A 508 17.63 -0.86 -0.60
CA VAL A 508 17.05 -2.12 -1.08
C VAL A 508 15.99 -1.86 -2.15
N ALA A 509 15.33 -0.69 -2.14
CA ALA A 509 14.36 -0.34 -3.16
C ALA A 509 15.03 -0.09 -4.52
N GLN A 510 16.17 0.62 -4.53
CA GLN A 510 16.97 0.81 -5.74
C GLN A 510 17.56 -0.53 -6.24
N ALA A 511 18.08 -1.37 -5.34
CA ALA A 511 18.59 -2.69 -5.72
C ALA A 511 17.50 -3.60 -6.32
N ILE A 512 16.28 -3.56 -5.79
CA ILE A 512 15.13 -4.28 -6.36
C ILE A 512 14.74 -3.69 -7.72
N ALA A 513 14.72 -2.36 -7.86
CA ALA A 513 14.38 -1.70 -9.13
C ALA A 513 15.38 -2.08 -10.24
N ASP A 514 16.67 -2.16 -9.93
CA ASP A 514 17.71 -2.58 -10.87
C ASP A 514 17.53 -4.04 -11.29
N VAL A 515 17.18 -4.93 -10.35
CA VAL A 515 16.88 -6.34 -10.64
C VAL A 515 15.61 -6.49 -11.49
N ASP A 516 14.56 -5.71 -11.23
CA ASP A 516 13.32 -5.71 -12.02
C ASP A 516 13.56 -5.23 -13.45
N LEU A 517 14.40 -4.20 -13.63
CA LEU A 517 14.86 -3.73 -14.94
C LEU A 517 15.60 -4.83 -15.72
N GLN A 518 16.52 -5.54 -15.05
CA GLN A 518 17.24 -6.66 -15.67
C GLN A 518 16.29 -7.82 -16.05
N LEU A 519 15.30 -8.11 -15.20
CA LEU A 519 14.28 -9.13 -15.46
C LEU A 519 13.39 -8.76 -16.65
N ALA A 520 13.00 -7.49 -16.77
CA ALA A 520 12.24 -6.99 -17.91
C ALA A 520 13.04 -7.13 -19.22
N ALA A 521 14.30 -6.68 -19.24
CA ALA A 521 15.18 -6.78 -20.40
C ALA A 521 15.42 -8.25 -20.84
N ARG A 522 15.64 -9.16 -19.87
CA ARG A 522 15.79 -10.59 -20.17
C ARG A 522 14.51 -11.22 -20.73
N ARG A 523 13.34 -10.83 -20.23
CA ARG A 523 12.05 -11.31 -20.78
C ARG A 523 11.85 -10.86 -22.22
N GLU A 524 12.17 -9.61 -22.54
CA GLU A 524 12.09 -9.09 -23.90
C GLU A 524 13.04 -9.87 -24.84
N THR A 525 14.24 -10.19 -24.36
CA THR A 525 15.19 -11.03 -25.10
C THR A 525 14.63 -12.44 -25.35
N CYS A 526 14.03 -13.08 -24.34
CA CYS A 526 13.38 -14.39 -24.50
C CYS A 526 12.25 -14.32 -25.54
N THR A 527 11.38 -13.31 -25.48
CA THR A 527 10.30 -13.16 -26.47
C THR A 527 10.84 -12.95 -27.90
N GLY A 528 11.95 -12.23 -28.04
CA GLY A 528 12.60 -12.07 -29.35
C GLY A 528 13.22 -13.37 -29.88
N LEU A 529 13.79 -14.20 -29.00
CA LEU A 529 14.31 -15.52 -29.37
C LEU A 529 13.19 -16.48 -29.76
N ASP A 530 12.08 -16.50 -29.03
CA ASP A 530 10.91 -17.34 -29.35
C ASP A 530 10.33 -16.99 -30.72
N ALA A 531 10.17 -15.70 -31.02
CA ALA A 531 9.72 -15.23 -32.34
C ALA A 531 10.69 -15.66 -33.46
N ARG A 532 12.00 -15.67 -33.20
CA ARG A 532 13.00 -16.13 -34.17
C ARG A 532 12.93 -17.64 -34.38
N ILE A 533 12.70 -18.42 -33.32
CA ILE A 533 12.50 -19.87 -33.42
C ILE A 533 11.27 -20.18 -34.27
N GLU A 534 10.14 -19.52 -34.01
CA GLU A 534 8.92 -19.70 -34.82
C GLU A 534 9.12 -19.32 -36.29
N ALA A 535 9.91 -18.29 -36.58
CA ALA A 535 10.25 -17.91 -37.95
C ALA A 535 11.10 -18.99 -38.64
N LEU A 536 12.09 -19.56 -37.92
CA LEU A 536 12.93 -20.64 -38.44
C LEU A 536 12.13 -21.92 -38.67
N ILE A 537 11.23 -22.31 -37.75
CA ILE A 537 10.35 -23.46 -37.93
C ILE A 537 9.48 -23.30 -39.18
N ARG A 538 8.89 -22.12 -39.39
CA ARG A 538 8.12 -21.82 -40.61
C ARG A 538 8.98 -21.93 -41.87
N SER A 539 10.18 -21.36 -41.85
CA SER A 539 11.13 -21.46 -42.97
C SER A 539 11.52 -22.90 -43.28
N GLN A 540 11.75 -23.73 -42.26
CA GLN A 540 12.08 -25.14 -42.43
C GLN A 540 10.89 -25.90 -43.05
N ALA A 541 9.67 -25.70 -42.54
CA ALA A 541 8.48 -26.35 -43.10
C ALA A 541 8.24 -25.95 -44.57
N THR A 542 8.47 -24.69 -44.94
CA THR A 542 8.43 -24.25 -46.35
C THR A 542 9.52 -24.92 -47.17
N GLY A 543 10.74 -25.04 -46.64
CA GLY A 543 11.84 -25.75 -47.29
C GLY A 543 11.52 -27.23 -47.54
N GLU A 544 11.01 -27.93 -46.53
CA GLU A 544 10.61 -29.34 -46.62
C GLU A 544 9.52 -29.56 -47.66
N MET A 545 8.50 -28.68 -47.70
CA MET A 545 7.44 -28.75 -48.72
C MET A 545 7.97 -28.52 -50.14
N THR A 546 8.93 -27.60 -50.28
CA THR A 546 9.59 -27.32 -51.57
C THR A 546 10.39 -28.54 -52.03
N LEU A 547 11.11 -29.18 -51.11
CA LEU A 547 11.90 -30.38 -51.37
C LEU A 547 11.00 -31.53 -51.85
N VAL A 548 9.90 -31.82 -51.15
CA VAL A 548 8.93 -32.86 -51.56
C VAL A 548 8.34 -32.56 -52.94
N THR A 549 8.10 -31.29 -53.25
CA THR A 549 7.59 -30.89 -54.57
C THR A 549 8.62 -31.16 -55.68
N LEU A 550 9.88 -30.79 -55.44
CA LEU A 550 10.98 -31.01 -56.39
C LEU A 550 11.27 -32.50 -56.59
N GLU A 551 11.21 -33.32 -55.54
CA GLU A 551 11.37 -34.78 -55.65
C GLU A 551 10.30 -35.39 -56.57
N ARG A 552 9.04 -34.96 -56.42
CA ARG A 552 7.94 -35.42 -57.28
C ARG A 552 8.12 -35.00 -58.74
N GLU A 553 8.63 -33.80 -58.99
CA GLU A 553 8.93 -33.34 -60.35
C GLU A 553 10.08 -34.14 -60.97
N LEU A 554 11.10 -34.48 -60.17
CA LEU A 554 12.26 -35.24 -60.63
C LEU A 554 11.90 -36.69 -61.01
N GLU A 555 10.99 -37.33 -60.28
CA GLU A 555 10.50 -38.69 -60.61
C GLU A 555 9.93 -38.78 -62.04
N GLY A 556 9.23 -37.74 -62.52
CA GLY A 556 8.63 -37.71 -63.86
C GLY A 556 9.58 -37.27 -64.99
N PHE A 557 10.69 -36.60 -64.66
CA PHE A 557 11.61 -36.03 -65.64
C PHE A 557 12.32 -37.11 -66.47
N SER A 558 12.80 -38.17 -65.83
CA SER A 558 13.54 -39.25 -66.50
C SER A 558 12.71 -39.96 -67.57
N ALA A 559 11.43 -40.25 -67.29
CA ALA A 559 10.52 -40.88 -68.23
C ALA A 559 10.19 -39.97 -69.43
N THR A 560 10.07 -38.66 -69.19
CA THR A 560 9.79 -37.66 -70.22
C THR A 560 11.01 -37.46 -71.13
N GLN A 561 12.22 -37.41 -70.55
CA GLN A 561 13.46 -37.33 -71.32
C GLN A 561 13.64 -38.54 -72.24
N ALA A 562 13.44 -39.75 -71.72
CA ALA A 562 13.56 -40.98 -72.53
C ALA A 562 12.55 -41.05 -73.69
N LEU A 563 11.34 -40.48 -73.51
CA LEU A 563 10.36 -40.39 -74.59
C LEU A 563 10.79 -39.38 -75.66
N ALA A 564 11.32 -38.23 -75.25
CA ALA A 564 11.79 -37.19 -76.17
C ALA A 564 12.94 -37.69 -77.06
N GLU A 565 13.91 -38.40 -76.47
CA GLU A 565 15.03 -39.00 -77.20
C GLU A 565 14.54 -40.00 -78.26
N ARG A 566 13.58 -40.86 -77.89
CA ARG A 566 13.00 -41.84 -78.82
C ARG A 566 12.30 -41.19 -80.02
N ILE A 567 11.51 -40.14 -79.77
CA ILE A 567 10.80 -39.41 -80.83
C ILE A 567 11.82 -38.73 -81.77
N SER A 568 12.89 -38.15 -81.22
CA SER A 568 13.97 -37.53 -82.01
C SER A 568 14.63 -38.53 -82.96
N ASP A 569 14.98 -39.72 -82.46
CA ASP A 569 15.56 -40.80 -83.26
C ASP A 569 14.64 -41.25 -84.40
N GLU A 570 13.33 -41.32 -84.13
CA GLU A 570 12.34 -41.70 -85.13
C GLU A 570 12.22 -40.64 -86.23
N ILE A 571 12.19 -39.36 -85.86
CA ILE A 571 12.20 -38.24 -86.81
C ILE A 571 13.46 -38.30 -87.70
N ALA A 572 14.62 -38.61 -87.14
CA ALA A 572 15.86 -38.72 -87.90
C ALA A 572 15.79 -39.84 -88.96
N LYS A 573 15.23 -41.00 -88.62
CA LYS A 573 15.02 -42.12 -89.56
C LYS A 573 14.08 -41.74 -90.70
N TRP A 574 12.96 -41.08 -90.39
CA TRP A 574 12.01 -40.62 -91.42
C TRP A 574 12.62 -39.58 -92.36
N LYS A 575 13.43 -38.66 -91.84
CA LYS A 575 14.16 -37.69 -92.67
C LYS A 575 15.15 -38.36 -93.62
N LEU A 576 15.87 -39.38 -93.14
CA LEU A 576 16.82 -40.13 -93.98
C LEU A 576 16.10 -40.85 -95.12
N LEU A 577 14.98 -41.51 -94.81
CA LEU A 577 14.16 -42.19 -95.82
C LEU A 577 13.64 -41.21 -96.89
N GLY A 578 13.14 -40.05 -96.45
CA GLY A 578 12.67 -38.99 -97.36
C GLY A 578 13.78 -38.49 -98.30
N LYS A 579 15.03 -38.40 -97.82
CA LYS A 579 16.16 -38.02 -98.67
C LYS A 579 16.52 -39.13 -99.67
N GLY A 580 16.53 -40.39 -99.24
CA GLY A 580 16.90 -41.53 -100.09
C GLY A 580 15.94 -41.80 -101.25
N LEU A 581 14.65 -41.50 -101.08
CA LEU A 581 13.62 -41.65 -102.11
C LEU A 581 13.40 -40.39 -102.97
N GLY A 582 14.20 -39.33 -102.75
CA GLY A 582 14.09 -38.07 -103.48
C GLY A 582 14.82 -38.08 -104.84
N ASN A 583 14.81 -36.92 -105.50
CA ASN A 583 15.43 -36.71 -106.81
C ASN A 583 16.94 -37.01 -106.82
N ASP A 584 17.65 -36.69 -105.73
CA ASP A 584 19.09 -36.93 -105.57
C ASP A 584 19.40 -38.34 -104.99
N GLY A 585 18.38 -39.19 -104.87
CA GLY A 585 18.48 -40.54 -104.30
C GLY A 585 18.36 -41.62 -105.37
N VAL A 586 17.45 -42.58 -105.15
CA VAL A 586 17.25 -43.72 -106.05
C VAL A 586 16.97 -43.31 -107.51
N ILE A 587 16.32 -42.16 -107.74
CA ILE A 587 16.01 -41.68 -109.09
C ILE A 587 17.29 -41.39 -109.88
N ALA A 588 18.22 -40.61 -109.31
CA ALA A 588 19.51 -40.28 -109.94
C ALA A 588 20.33 -41.55 -110.25
N LEU A 589 20.41 -42.47 -109.28
CA LEU A 589 21.11 -43.75 -109.44
C LEU A 589 20.52 -44.61 -110.58
N THR A 590 19.21 -44.57 -110.79
CA THR A 590 18.56 -45.33 -111.88
C THR A 590 18.90 -44.76 -113.26
N ILE A 591 19.06 -43.44 -113.36
CA ILE A 591 19.47 -42.77 -114.62
C ILE A 591 20.94 -43.08 -114.92
N ASP A 592 21.80 -43.07 -113.91
CA ASP A 592 23.22 -43.39 -114.03
C ASP A 592 23.44 -44.83 -114.55
N ASP A 593 22.66 -45.79 -114.05
CA ASP A 593 22.68 -47.19 -114.50
C ASP A 593 22.23 -47.34 -115.97
N ALA A 594 21.21 -46.59 -116.41
CA ALA A 594 20.64 -46.70 -117.76
C ALA A 594 21.45 -45.96 -118.86
N GLY A 595 22.21 -44.93 -118.49
CA GLY A 595 22.89 -44.02 -119.41
C GLY A 595 23.82 -44.70 -120.43
N PRO A 596 24.73 -45.62 -120.01
CA PRO A 596 25.65 -46.30 -120.92
C PRO A 596 24.94 -47.16 -121.99
N ALA A 597 23.94 -47.95 -121.59
CA ALA A 597 23.19 -48.82 -122.50
C ALA A 597 22.39 -48.03 -123.54
N LEU A 598 21.77 -46.92 -123.11
CA LEU A 598 21.09 -45.98 -124.01
C LEU A 598 22.07 -45.34 -125.00
N THR A 599 23.22 -44.89 -124.51
CA THR A 599 24.28 -44.28 -125.34
C THR A 599 24.72 -45.23 -126.45
N GLN A 600 24.98 -46.50 -126.10
CA GLN A 600 25.36 -47.54 -127.05
C GLN A 600 24.27 -47.76 -128.10
N THR A 601 23.03 -47.98 -127.67
CA THR A 601 21.89 -48.25 -128.57
C THR A 601 21.68 -47.12 -129.58
N VAL A 602 21.76 -45.88 -129.12
CA VAL A 602 21.58 -44.69 -129.97
C VAL A 602 22.71 -44.54 -130.98
N ASN A 603 23.95 -44.84 -130.57
CA ASN A 603 25.11 -44.81 -131.46
C ASN A 603 25.07 -45.89 -132.53
N ASP A 604 24.59 -47.10 -132.19
CA ASP A 604 24.41 -48.17 -133.17
C ASP A 604 23.35 -47.78 -134.23
N LEU A 605 22.26 -47.11 -133.81
CA LEU A 605 21.24 -46.57 -134.73
C LEU A 605 21.81 -45.47 -135.63
N LEU A 606 22.56 -44.52 -135.06
CA LEU A 606 23.20 -43.43 -135.82
C LEU A 606 24.20 -43.97 -136.83
N LEU A 607 24.99 -44.97 -136.46
CA LEU A 607 25.96 -45.61 -137.34
C LEU A 607 25.26 -46.25 -138.55
N ALA A 608 24.13 -46.93 -138.33
CA ALA A 608 23.38 -47.60 -139.40
C ALA A 608 22.69 -46.62 -140.37
N CYS A 609 22.16 -45.50 -139.86
CA CYS A 609 21.37 -44.58 -140.68
C CYS A 609 22.18 -43.41 -141.25
N TYR A 610 23.13 -42.89 -140.49
CA TYR A 610 23.87 -41.65 -140.79
C TYR A 610 25.37 -41.89 -141.00
N GLY A 611 25.89 -43.07 -140.63
CA GLY A 611 27.31 -43.41 -140.73
C GLY A 611 28.15 -42.89 -139.56
N THR A 612 29.47 -42.84 -139.73
CA THR A 612 30.44 -42.57 -138.65
C THR A 612 30.58 -41.10 -138.26
N ARG A 613 29.73 -40.21 -138.77
CA ARG A 613 29.87 -38.76 -138.54
C ARG A 613 29.47 -38.36 -137.13
N PHE A 614 28.32 -38.83 -136.65
CA PHE A 614 27.75 -38.42 -135.38
C PHE A 614 27.79 -39.55 -134.37
N THR A 615 28.27 -39.25 -133.17
CA THR A 615 28.13 -40.11 -131.99
C THR A 615 27.56 -39.28 -130.84
N VAL A 616 26.70 -39.89 -130.04
CA VAL A 616 26.08 -39.32 -128.85
C VAL A 616 26.77 -39.86 -127.60
N GLU A 617 26.87 -39.03 -126.58
CA GLU A 617 27.28 -39.39 -125.22
C GLU A 617 26.22 -38.87 -124.23
N ILE A 618 25.68 -39.73 -123.38
CA ILE A 618 24.76 -39.35 -122.31
C ILE A 618 25.58 -39.21 -121.02
N GLN A 619 25.64 -38.01 -120.47
CA GLN A 619 26.30 -37.70 -119.21
C GLN A 619 25.27 -37.46 -118.12
N THR A 620 25.46 -38.10 -116.97
CA THR A 620 24.65 -37.94 -115.74
C THR A 620 25.24 -36.93 -114.76
N GLN A 621 26.37 -36.31 -115.15
CA GLN A 621 27.03 -35.26 -114.40
C GLN A 621 27.21 -34.03 -115.28
N ARG A 622 26.85 -32.87 -114.73
CA ARG A 622 27.07 -31.57 -115.36
C ARG A 622 28.15 -30.81 -114.59
N THR A 623 29.12 -30.26 -115.33
CA THR A 623 30.10 -29.34 -114.75
C THR A 623 29.50 -27.95 -114.67
N LEU A 624 29.38 -27.40 -113.45
CA LEU A 624 28.92 -26.03 -113.23
C LEU A 624 30.02 -25.03 -113.62
N ALA A 625 29.64 -23.76 -113.85
CA ALA A 625 30.57 -22.70 -114.26
C ALA A 625 31.71 -22.42 -113.24
N ASN A 626 31.60 -22.93 -112.02
CA ASN A 626 32.60 -22.84 -110.95
C ASN A 626 33.56 -24.06 -110.90
N GLY A 627 33.41 -25.04 -111.79
CA GLY A 627 34.22 -26.26 -111.84
C GLY A 627 33.68 -27.43 -110.99
N ASP A 628 32.61 -27.24 -110.21
CA ASP A 628 32.00 -28.31 -109.43
C ASP A 628 31.10 -29.19 -110.32
N THR A 629 31.25 -30.51 -110.22
CA THR A 629 30.35 -31.48 -110.86
C THR A 629 29.10 -31.67 -110.02
N ARG A 630 27.92 -31.56 -110.65
CA ARG A 630 26.62 -31.86 -110.03
C ARG A 630 25.91 -32.93 -110.85
N GLU A 631 25.14 -33.79 -110.18
CA GLU A 631 24.15 -34.66 -110.80
C GLU A 631 23.28 -33.85 -111.78
N GLY A 632 23.30 -34.24 -113.06
CA GLY A 632 22.66 -33.50 -114.13
C GLY A 632 22.68 -34.27 -115.44
N PHE A 633 21.53 -34.36 -116.10
CA PHE A 633 21.37 -35.10 -117.35
C PHE A 633 21.69 -34.20 -118.56
N GLU A 634 22.74 -34.52 -119.30
CA GLU A 634 23.17 -33.82 -120.51
C GLU A 634 23.49 -34.81 -121.62
N ILE A 635 23.03 -34.53 -122.84
CA ILE A 635 23.29 -35.36 -124.02
C ILE A 635 24.20 -34.56 -124.95
N LEU A 636 25.43 -35.02 -125.10
CA LEU A 636 26.44 -34.46 -125.99
C LEU A 636 26.45 -35.19 -127.32
N VAL A 637 26.71 -34.44 -128.38
CA VAL A 637 26.85 -34.96 -129.74
C VAL A 637 28.21 -34.57 -130.25
N HIS A 638 28.99 -35.55 -130.66
CA HIS A 638 30.29 -35.39 -131.30
C HIS A 638 30.11 -35.50 -132.81
N ASP A 639 30.63 -34.51 -133.54
CA ASP A 639 30.64 -34.47 -135.01
C ASP A 639 32.07 -34.65 -135.52
N ALA A 640 32.35 -35.81 -136.11
CA ALA A 640 33.67 -36.19 -136.60
C ALA A 640 34.15 -35.34 -137.80
N GLU A 641 33.23 -34.73 -138.57
CA GLU A 641 33.62 -33.85 -139.70
C GLU A 641 34.06 -32.47 -139.23
N SER A 642 33.41 -31.92 -138.19
CA SER A 642 33.72 -30.59 -137.67
C SER A 642 34.67 -30.60 -136.47
N ASP A 643 35.06 -31.79 -136.01
CA ASP A 643 35.84 -32.04 -134.79
C ASP A 643 35.29 -31.24 -133.59
N SER A 644 33.97 -31.26 -133.42
CA SER A 644 33.28 -30.48 -132.39
C SER A 644 32.27 -31.30 -131.60
N SER A 645 32.15 -30.99 -130.31
CA SER A 645 31.21 -31.63 -129.39
C SER A 645 30.26 -30.56 -128.83
N LYS A 646 28.95 -30.78 -128.95
CA LYS A 646 27.93 -29.81 -128.50
C LYS A 646 26.73 -30.52 -127.89
N ALA A 647 26.06 -29.87 -126.95
CA ALA A 647 24.81 -30.39 -126.41
C ALA A 647 23.73 -30.49 -127.50
N VAL A 648 22.93 -31.56 -127.49
CA VAL A 648 21.87 -31.79 -128.48
C VAL A 648 20.87 -30.62 -128.57
N GLY A 649 20.70 -29.89 -127.46
CA GLY A 649 19.84 -28.71 -127.37
C GLY A 649 20.22 -27.59 -128.36
N VAL A 650 21.52 -27.40 -128.63
CA VAL A 650 22.07 -26.28 -129.41
C VAL A 650 22.36 -26.60 -130.89
N MET A 651 21.95 -27.77 -131.38
CA MET A 651 22.21 -28.21 -132.76
C MET A 651 21.29 -27.59 -133.82
N SER A 652 21.79 -27.53 -135.07
CA SER A 652 21.05 -27.01 -136.24
C SER A 652 19.90 -27.94 -136.66
N GLY A 653 18.79 -27.37 -137.14
CA GLY A 653 17.49 -28.04 -137.26
C GLY A 653 17.50 -29.36 -138.05
N GLY A 654 18.22 -29.43 -139.17
CA GLY A 654 18.26 -30.64 -140.00
C GLY A 654 19.03 -31.81 -139.38
N GLN A 655 20.11 -31.54 -138.65
CA GLN A 655 20.93 -32.57 -137.98
C GLN A 655 20.28 -33.04 -136.67
N LYS A 656 19.66 -32.11 -135.94
CA LYS A 656 19.01 -32.38 -134.66
C LYS A 656 17.85 -33.39 -134.79
N VAL A 657 17.14 -33.38 -135.91
CA VAL A 657 16.05 -34.34 -136.18
C VAL A 657 16.59 -35.78 -136.10
N TRP A 658 17.69 -36.10 -136.77
CA TRP A 658 18.24 -37.46 -136.80
C TRP A 658 18.68 -37.98 -135.43
N ILE A 659 19.35 -37.12 -134.67
CA ILE A 659 19.82 -37.48 -133.33
C ILE A 659 18.62 -37.66 -132.40
N ASN A 660 17.61 -36.80 -132.49
CA ASN A 660 16.37 -36.96 -131.72
C ASN A 660 15.60 -38.24 -132.09
N GLU A 661 15.53 -38.58 -133.38
CA GLU A 661 14.86 -39.80 -133.84
C GLU A 661 15.59 -41.06 -133.35
N CYS A 662 16.93 -41.08 -133.40
CA CYS A 662 17.75 -42.16 -132.85
C CYS A 662 17.66 -42.22 -131.32
N LEU A 663 17.67 -41.08 -130.62
CA LEU A 663 17.49 -41.01 -129.16
C LEU A 663 16.13 -41.58 -128.74
N THR A 664 15.05 -41.15 -129.40
CA THR A 664 13.69 -41.61 -129.09
C THR A 664 13.55 -43.11 -129.30
N ARG A 665 14.09 -43.63 -130.41
CA ARG A 665 14.10 -45.08 -130.70
C ARG A 665 15.03 -45.85 -129.77
N GLY A 666 16.18 -45.31 -129.42
CA GLY A 666 17.09 -45.91 -128.45
C GLY A 666 16.45 -46.04 -127.07
N VAL A 667 15.71 -45.01 -126.62
CA VAL A 667 14.90 -45.09 -125.39
C VAL A 667 13.80 -46.13 -125.52
N ALA A 668 13.06 -46.16 -126.63
CA ALA A 668 12.02 -47.15 -126.86
C ALA A 668 12.58 -48.58 -126.87
N LEU A 669 13.74 -48.81 -127.51
CA LEU A 669 14.44 -50.09 -127.55
C LEU A 669 14.94 -50.50 -126.16
N TYR A 670 15.48 -49.57 -125.37
CA TYR A 670 15.92 -49.84 -124.00
C TYR A 670 14.75 -50.23 -123.10
N ILE A 671 13.64 -49.48 -123.18
CA ILE A 671 12.41 -49.81 -122.46
C ILE A 671 11.87 -51.17 -122.92
N ALA A 672 11.87 -51.45 -124.22
CA ALA A 672 11.43 -52.71 -124.78
C ALA A 672 12.32 -53.89 -124.37
N GLY A 673 13.64 -53.73 -124.33
CA GLY A 673 14.59 -54.75 -123.89
C GLY A 673 14.44 -55.09 -122.41
N ASN A 674 14.02 -54.11 -121.60
CA ASN A 674 13.73 -54.30 -120.19
C ASN A 674 12.25 -54.63 -119.92
N ALA A 675 11.40 -54.63 -120.96
CA ALA A 675 10.03 -55.11 -120.86
C ALA A 675 10.07 -56.64 -120.88
N GLY A 676 9.42 -57.28 -119.90
CA GLY A 676 9.40 -58.75 -119.78
C GLY A 676 8.68 -59.50 -120.92
N GLN A 677 8.28 -58.82 -122.00
CA GLN A 677 7.60 -59.39 -123.16
C GLN A 677 8.10 -58.73 -124.46
N PRO A 678 8.36 -59.52 -125.53
CA PRO A 678 8.80 -58.98 -126.81
C PRO A 678 7.65 -58.28 -127.55
N TYR A 679 7.93 -57.13 -128.14
CA TYR A 679 7.01 -56.43 -129.03
C TYR A 679 7.26 -56.87 -130.48
N GLU A 680 6.22 -57.32 -131.20
CA GLU A 680 6.40 -57.88 -132.55
C GLU A 680 6.20 -56.86 -133.69
N THR A 681 5.43 -55.80 -133.50
CA THR A 681 5.01 -54.90 -134.58
C THR A 681 5.18 -53.44 -134.19
N LEU A 682 5.81 -52.67 -135.06
CA LEU A 682 5.92 -51.21 -134.95
C LEU A 682 4.91 -50.50 -135.87
N PHE A 683 4.45 -49.34 -135.44
CA PHE A 683 3.65 -48.43 -136.25
C PHE A 683 4.32 -47.05 -136.26
N SER A 684 4.51 -46.49 -137.45
CA SER A 684 5.07 -45.15 -137.64
C SER A 684 4.21 -44.35 -138.61
N ASP A 685 3.66 -43.23 -138.16
CA ASP A 685 2.83 -42.35 -138.99
C ASP A 685 3.65 -41.14 -139.48
N GLU A 686 3.51 -40.79 -140.76
CA GLU A 686 4.06 -39.61 -141.47
C GLU A 686 5.44 -39.10 -140.99
N SER A 687 6.40 -40.00 -140.79
CA SER A 687 7.65 -39.67 -140.08
C SER A 687 8.74 -39.04 -140.97
N ASP A 688 8.42 -38.60 -142.20
CA ASP A 688 9.36 -38.24 -143.27
C ASP A 688 9.28 -36.78 -143.77
N GLY A 689 8.52 -35.92 -143.10
CA GLY A 689 8.06 -34.59 -143.60
C GLY A 689 9.11 -33.55 -144.04
N PRO A 690 10.29 -33.39 -143.40
CA PRO A 690 11.25 -32.33 -143.77
C PRO A 690 12.58 -32.83 -144.36
N LEU A 691 12.69 -34.09 -144.79
CA LEU A 691 13.96 -34.65 -145.29
C LEU A 691 14.12 -34.48 -146.81
N ASP A 692 15.32 -34.11 -147.28
CA ASP A 692 15.67 -34.12 -148.71
C ASP A 692 15.56 -35.55 -149.31
N PRO A 693 15.33 -35.71 -150.63
CA PRO A 693 15.12 -37.02 -151.26
C PRO A 693 16.21 -38.07 -150.94
N ASP A 694 17.49 -37.70 -151.03
CA ASP A 694 18.61 -38.58 -150.68
C ASP A 694 18.62 -38.99 -149.19
N ARG A 695 18.08 -38.12 -148.32
CA ARG A 695 18.01 -38.31 -146.87
C ARG A 695 16.81 -39.18 -146.46
N LYS A 696 15.75 -39.25 -147.27
CA LYS A 696 14.59 -40.12 -147.01
C LYS A 696 14.96 -41.60 -147.10
N VAL A 697 15.76 -42.01 -148.09
CA VAL A 697 16.23 -43.40 -148.21
C VAL A 697 17.06 -43.84 -146.98
N GLN A 698 17.87 -42.93 -146.41
CA GLN A 698 18.63 -43.19 -145.18
C GLN A 698 17.73 -43.42 -143.95
N PHE A 699 16.54 -42.83 -143.93
CA PHE A 699 15.56 -42.99 -142.84
C PHE A 699 14.99 -44.42 -142.80
N MET A 700 14.84 -45.05 -143.97
CA MET A 700 14.46 -46.46 -144.07
C MET A 700 15.52 -47.40 -143.53
N ARG A 701 16.81 -47.04 -143.66
CA ARG A 701 17.90 -47.81 -143.04
C ARG A 701 17.82 -47.77 -141.52
N MET A 702 17.52 -46.60 -140.94
CA MET A 702 17.27 -46.48 -139.50
C MET A 702 16.12 -47.39 -139.06
N LYS A 703 14.98 -47.34 -139.75
CA LYS A 703 13.80 -48.17 -139.46
C LYS A 703 14.11 -49.66 -139.51
N ARG A 704 14.82 -50.12 -140.55
CA ARG A 704 15.29 -51.50 -140.68
C ARG A 704 16.23 -51.89 -139.53
N GLU A 705 17.10 -50.98 -139.12
CA GLU A 705 17.99 -51.23 -137.98
C GLU A 705 17.22 -51.31 -136.65
N VAL A 706 16.20 -50.48 -136.43
CA VAL A 706 15.32 -50.58 -135.26
C VAL A 706 14.58 -51.92 -135.25
N LEU A 707 14.03 -52.33 -136.40
CA LEU A 707 13.40 -53.66 -136.55
C LEU A 707 14.37 -54.77 -136.14
N ARG A 708 15.62 -54.69 -136.62
CA ARG A 708 16.67 -55.68 -136.34
C ARG A 708 17.08 -55.69 -134.86
N GLN A 709 17.37 -54.54 -134.28
CA GLN A 709 17.85 -54.45 -132.89
C GLN A 709 16.76 -54.80 -131.87
N GLY A 710 15.52 -54.36 -132.12
CA GLY A 710 14.41 -54.67 -131.22
C GLY A 710 13.77 -56.05 -131.44
N GLY A 711 14.22 -56.81 -132.45
CA GLY A 711 13.66 -58.12 -132.77
C GLY A 711 12.19 -58.06 -133.22
N TYR A 712 11.77 -56.91 -133.75
CA TYR A 712 10.41 -56.73 -134.25
C TYR A 712 10.22 -57.51 -135.56
N ALA A 713 9.08 -58.18 -135.71
CA ALA A 713 8.76 -58.96 -136.90
C ALA A 713 8.44 -58.07 -138.12
N ARG A 714 7.85 -56.88 -137.89
CA ARG A 714 7.43 -55.96 -138.97
C ARG A 714 7.20 -54.54 -138.47
N GLU A 715 7.29 -53.58 -139.38
CA GLU A 715 6.86 -52.20 -139.17
C GLU A 715 5.81 -51.84 -140.23
N PHE A 716 4.70 -51.26 -139.79
CA PHE A 716 3.79 -50.52 -140.66
C PHE A 716 4.20 -49.06 -140.60
N PHE A 717 4.66 -48.51 -141.72
CA PHE A 717 4.89 -47.08 -141.83
C PHE A 717 3.99 -46.46 -142.89
N ILE A 718 3.49 -45.26 -142.60
CA ILE A 718 2.62 -44.49 -143.49
C ILE A 718 3.48 -43.39 -144.11
N SER A 719 3.52 -43.31 -145.44
CA SER A 719 4.22 -42.24 -146.16
C SER A 719 3.55 -41.96 -147.50
N GLN A 720 3.56 -40.69 -147.90
CA GLN A 720 3.16 -40.20 -149.22
C GLN A 720 4.34 -40.02 -150.19
N THR A 721 5.58 -40.31 -149.74
CA THR A 721 6.79 -40.11 -150.55
C THR A 721 7.03 -41.33 -151.45
N PRO A 722 7.08 -41.18 -152.78
CA PRO A 722 7.33 -42.28 -153.71
C PRO A 722 8.63 -43.06 -153.41
N ASP A 723 9.72 -42.35 -153.08
CA ASP A 723 11.02 -42.96 -152.79
C ASP A 723 10.99 -43.89 -151.57
N LEU A 724 10.17 -43.57 -150.56
CA LEU A 724 10.01 -44.41 -149.36
C LEU A 724 9.07 -45.59 -149.62
N ILE A 725 8.02 -45.36 -150.42
CA ILE A 725 7.12 -46.42 -150.86
C ILE A 725 7.90 -47.48 -151.65
N ALA A 726 8.88 -47.07 -152.47
CA ALA A 726 9.74 -47.99 -153.22
C ALA A 726 10.65 -48.86 -152.33
N GLU A 727 11.00 -48.40 -151.13
CA GLU A 727 11.83 -49.12 -150.16
C GLU A 727 11.01 -50.06 -149.23
N ALA A 728 9.68 -50.03 -149.35
CA ALA A 728 8.78 -50.91 -148.61
C ALA A 728 8.84 -52.34 -149.19
N ASP A 729 8.88 -53.35 -148.31
CA ASP A 729 8.83 -54.75 -148.76
C ASP A 729 7.43 -55.13 -149.29
N ALA A 730 6.38 -54.41 -148.87
CA ALA A 730 5.03 -54.50 -149.40
C ALA A 730 4.30 -53.15 -149.24
N VAL A 731 3.47 -52.79 -150.23
CA VAL A 731 2.72 -51.53 -150.25
C VAL A 731 1.22 -51.81 -150.18
N ILE A 732 0.55 -51.20 -149.21
CA ILE A 732 -0.92 -51.15 -149.14
C ILE A 732 -1.35 -49.83 -149.80
N ASP A 733 -1.67 -49.90 -151.09
CA ASP A 733 -2.12 -48.72 -151.84
C ASP A 733 -3.58 -48.40 -151.50
N VAL A 734 -3.77 -47.38 -150.67
CA VAL A 734 -5.09 -46.92 -150.23
C VAL A 734 -5.90 -46.31 -151.39
N ALA A 735 -5.25 -45.73 -152.40
CA ALA A 735 -5.94 -45.18 -153.57
C ALA A 735 -6.39 -46.27 -154.54
N ALA A 736 -5.62 -47.35 -154.69
CA ALA A 736 -6.02 -48.52 -155.48
C ALA A 736 -7.15 -49.33 -154.80
N LEU A 737 -7.16 -49.39 -153.46
CA LEU A 737 -8.24 -50.01 -152.69
C LEU A 737 -9.56 -49.20 -152.73
N ALA A 738 -9.53 -47.95 -153.19
CA ALA A 738 -10.69 -47.05 -153.28
C ALA A 738 -11.38 -47.02 -154.67
N ARG A 739 -10.99 -47.90 -155.62
CA ARG A 739 -11.66 -48.06 -156.94
C ARG A 739 -12.46 -49.34 -157.06
#